data_AF-A0A9E1UXW6-F1
#
_entry.id   AF-A0A9E1UXW6-F1
#
_cell.length_a   1.000
_cell.length_b   1.000
_cell.length_c   1.000
_cell.angle_alpha   90.00
_cell.angle_beta   90.00
_cell.angle_gamma   90.00
#
_symmetry.space_group_name_H-M   'P 1'
#
loop_
_entity.id
_entity.type
_entity.pdbx_description
1 polymer ?
#
loop_
_entity_poly.entity_id
_entity_poly.type
_entity_poly.pdbx_seq_one_letter_code
_entity_poly.pdbx_strand_id
1 'polypeptide(L)'
;VVYWRTKVGRYSSFSPVNDATEGLDGAFDRILALNAAALLVAAGRPLPLQMTLQAHAPPKQGFRLNWSGPRPDRVYLRVQDDMDRTVFIGDCPPDGFPTMPVFAAGGRYFAEVVALNREGETVGVATTTFAVEQGLRVQSVEITPSRRVHAEAVPMVDLPNGGNVMARITVADAGDVAGVVAEFFVFDAFDRLLAQKAVPLTAAGAQAQLWLGRPVTVCHHLDVALRRGNTVLARARERFTVPLPFAYDDFTYLMWSYARGEPLTRFVQRRCYELGSDLMDLCHMRYAEDAAAAREYAVAARSGLRLVPYVTRVALEARDDHTFRPGLHDQAWFEKQRASMVPCTRQAIPYAPPAYTLGDENYLSRGKAEGGGSPETVAAFRAWLQTKYKTIAALNQTWASDHASFAAITEPLWLAEAALQNRSYAAWFDHREFLDTAFTDLHEQLAGIIRDEHPGAKVGWDGPLRYHWQAGYDFWKWTRNLELNQVYSSHPLQGDLVRSFAKPGTLRGEWGNNVADNEEGFRAIAWFNLFRQHNSCWWWTSWGCDYIPFNPDGSPSTYGEWYFDEARELRAGIGKLLLHAKRDDSGVSILYSQADHFAARLSQELDAKAPQRFWKRNLESSAKFIRQAGLQFRYLDRTQLTADGLAGTKLLVLPLAVCLSDQQVVAI
;
A
#
# COMPACT_ATOMS: atom_id res chain seq x y z
N VAL A 1 -39.11 -16.39 -11.36
CA VAL A 1 -38.87 -14.95 -11.11
C VAL A 1 -37.52 -14.83 -10.43
N VAL A 2 -36.53 -14.25 -11.12
CA VAL A 2 -35.23 -13.94 -10.51
C VAL A 2 -35.39 -12.56 -9.86
N TYR A 3 -35.32 -12.50 -8.53
CA TYR A 3 -35.34 -11.24 -7.81
C TYR A 3 -33.95 -10.62 -7.84
N TRP A 4 -33.78 -9.57 -8.62
CA TRP A 4 -32.53 -8.84 -8.68
C TRP A 4 -32.53 -7.75 -7.61
N ARG A 5 -31.77 -7.97 -6.52
CA ARG A 5 -31.69 -7.03 -5.39
C ARG A 5 -30.46 -6.15 -5.57
N THR A 6 -30.62 -5.01 -6.24
CA THR A 6 -29.53 -4.04 -6.40
C THR A 6 -29.48 -3.08 -5.22
N LYS A 7 -28.28 -2.85 -4.65
CA LYS A 7 -28.05 -1.78 -3.67
C LYS A 7 -27.73 -0.49 -4.41
N VAL A 8 -28.74 0.19 -4.96
CA VAL A 8 -28.59 1.41 -5.78
C VAL A 8 -28.01 2.64 -5.06
N GLY A 9 -27.71 2.55 -3.75
CA GLY A 9 -27.16 3.66 -2.98
C GLY A 9 -25.64 3.85 -3.07
N ARG A 10 -24.90 3.07 -3.87
CA ARG A 10 -23.43 3.18 -4.00
C ARG A 10 -22.98 2.93 -5.44
N TYR A 11 -22.12 3.79 -5.99
CA TYR A 11 -21.54 3.64 -7.34
C TYR A 11 -20.89 2.25 -7.55
N SER A 12 -20.24 1.72 -6.51
CA SER A 12 -19.64 0.38 -6.53
C SER A 12 -20.64 -0.75 -6.78
N SER A 13 -21.94 -0.51 -6.59
CA SER A 13 -23.00 -1.50 -6.82
C SER A 13 -23.33 -1.68 -8.31
N PHE A 14 -22.82 -0.81 -9.17
CA PHE A 14 -22.90 -0.93 -10.63
C PHE A 14 -21.61 -1.48 -11.25
N SER A 15 -20.52 -1.54 -10.47
CA SER A 15 -19.27 -2.15 -10.92
C SER A 15 -19.37 -3.67 -10.81
N PRO A 16 -18.90 -4.44 -11.80
CA PRO A 16 -18.60 -5.85 -11.57
C PRO A 16 -17.67 -5.92 -10.36
N VAL A 17 -18.13 -6.62 -9.32
CA VAL A 17 -17.26 -7.08 -8.25
C VAL A 17 -16.86 -8.48 -8.69
N ASN A 18 -15.79 -8.58 -9.47
CA ASN A 18 -15.26 -9.89 -9.83
C ASN A 18 -13.77 -10.02 -9.52
N ASP A 19 -13.39 -11.26 -9.26
CA ASP A 19 -12.06 -11.84 -9.12
C ASP A 19 -11.07 -11.36 -10.21
N ALA A 20 -9.78 -11.69 -10.15
CA ALA A 20 -8.76 -11.18 -11.07
C ALA A 20 -8.87 -11.70 -12.52
N THR A 21 -10.08 -11.70 -13.08
CA THR A 21 -10.33 -11.94 -14.48
C THR A 21 -9.77 -10.78 -15.31
N GLU A 22 -9.07 -11.10 -16.41
CA GLU A 22 -8.91 -10.13 -17.50
C GLU A 22 -10.30 -9.84 -18.09
N GLY A 23 -10.48 -8.76 -18.87
CA GLY A 23 -11.79 -8.54 -19.50
C GLY A 23 -12.84 -7.80 -18.65
N LEU A 24 -12.41 -7.01 -17.66
CA LEU A 24 -13.29 -6.35 -16.69
C LEU A 24 -13.85 -5.02 -17.18
N ASP A 25 -13.14 -4.31 -18.05
CA ASP A 25 -13.52 -2.95 -18.45
C ASP A 25 -14.72 -3.00 -19.43
N GLY A 26 -14.73 -3.95 -20.36
CA GLY A 26 -15.87 -4.25 -21.25
C GLY A 26 -17.02 -5.00 -20.56
N ALA A 27 -16.78 -5.60 -19.39
CA ALA A 27 -17.87 -6.10 -18.55
C ALA A 27 -18.60 -4.96 -17.83
N PHE A 28 -17.90 -3.88 -17.48
CA PHE A 28 -18.45 -2.80 -16.67
C PHE A 28 -19.51 -1.98 -17.40
N ASP A 29 -19.24 -1.54 -18.63
CA ASP A 29 -20.22 -0.76 -19.41
C ASP A 29 -21.48 -1.59 -19.75
N ARG A 30 -21.32 -2.90 -20.02
CA ARG A 30 -22.43 -3.84 -20.18
C ARG A 30 -23.28 -3.93 -18.92
N ILE A 31 -22.64 -4.12 -17.77
CA ILE A 31 -23.33 -4.21 -16.49
C ILE A 31 -24.04 -2.88 -16.17
N LEU A 32 -23.40 -1.74 -16.45
CA LEU A 32 -24.03 -0.42 -16.32
C LEU A 32 -25.27 -0.29 -17.21
N ALA A 33 -25.18 -0.69 -18.48
CA ALA A 33 -26.30 -0.64 -19.41
C ALA A 33 -27.47 -1.53 -18.95
N LEU A 34 -27.20 -2.75 -18.47
CA LEU A 34 -28.21 -3.66 -17.94
C LEU A 34 -28.84 -3.12 -16.65
N ASN A 35 -28.05 -2.54 -15.75
CA ASN A 35 -28.56 -1.89 -14.54
C ASN A 35 -29.47 -0.69 -14.88
N ALA A 36 -29.03 0.17 -15.81
CA ALA A 36 -29.81 1.32 -16.25
C ALA A 36 -31.15 0.87 -16.86
N ALA A 37 -31.15 -0.15 -17.72
CA ALA A 37 -32.36 -0.73 -18.28
C ALA A 37 -33.31 -1.28 -17.19
N ALA A 38 -32.77 -2.01 -16.21
CA ALA A 38 -33.56 -2.55 -15.10
C ALA A 38 -34.17 -1.44 -14.23
N LEU A 39 -33.41 -0.38 -13.94
CA LEU A 39 -33.88 0.79 -13.19
C LEU A 39 -35.01 1.54 -13.90
N LEU A 40 -34.87 1.73 -15.22
CA LEU A 40 -35.89 2.33 -16.08
C LEU A 40 -37.20 1.52 -16.03
N VAL A 41 -37.11 0.19 -16.15
CA VAL A 41 -38.28 -0.69 -16.01
C VAL A 41 -38.90 -0.58 -14.62
N ALA A 42 -38.10 -0.60 -13.55
CA ALA A 42 -38.58 -0.46 -12.18
C ALA A 42 -39.27 0.89 -11.91
N ALA A 43 -38.85 1.95 -12.61
CA ALA A 43 -39.46 3.28 -12.57
C ALA A 43 -40.69 3.43 -13.48
N GLY A 44 -41.18 2.34 -14.10
CA GLY A 44 -42.33 2.37 -15.01
C GLY A 44 -42.02 2.98 -16.38
N ARG A 45 -40.74 3.09 -16.75
CA ARG A 45 -40.25 3.65 -18.02
C ARG A 45 -39.48 2.59 -18.82
N PRO A 46 -40.10 1.46 -19.22
CA PRO A 46 -39.38 0.41 -19.93
C PRO A 46 -38.77 0.93 -21.24
N LEU A 47 -37.65 0.32 -21.65
CA LEU A 47 -37.10 0.57 -22.99
C LEU A 47 -38.14 0.19 -24.06
N PRO A 48 -38.30 1.00 -25.13
CA PRO A 48 -39.30 0.76 -26.18
C PRO A 48 -39.20 -0.61 -26.88
N LEU A 49 -38.00 -1.16 -26.98
CA LEU A 49 -37.73 -2.47 -27.57
C LEU A 49 -37.40 -3.50 -26.50
N GLN A 50 -38.12 -4.62 -26.53
CA GLN A 50 -37.70 -5.85 -25.85
C GLN A 50 -36.79 -6.63 -26.79
N MET A 51 -35.58 -6.97 -26.34
CA MET A 51 -34.56 -7.60 -27.18
C MET A 51 -33.98 -8.83 -26.51
N THR A 52 -33.65 -9.85 -27.31
CA THR A 52 -32.93 -11.04 -26.87
C THR A 52 -31.90 -11.43 -27.93
N LEU A 53 -30.65 -11.56 -27.50
CA LEU A 53 -29.54 -11.95 -28.35
C LEU A 53 -29.16 -13.41 -28.06
N GLN A 54 -29.00 -14.22 -29.10
CA GLN A 54 -28.59 -15.61 -29.00
C GLN A 54 -27.39 -15.83 -29.92
N ALA A 55 -26.32 -16.43 -29.42
CA ALA A 55 -25.23 -16.91 -30.27
C ALA A 55 -25.64 -18.21 -30.96
N HIS A 56 -25.32 -18.36 -32.24
CA HIS A 56 -25.52 -19.63 -32.94
C HIS A 56 -24.52 -20.70 -32.44
N ALA A 57 -24.92 -21.97 -32.48
CA ALA A 57 -24.03 -23.10 -32.22
C ALA A 57 -23.80 -23.87 -33.54
N PRO A 58 -22.59 -23.89 -34.13
CA PRO A 58 -21.35 -23.26 -33.66
C PRO A 58 -21.31 -21.74 -33.91
N PRO A 59 -20.54 -20.96 -33.11
CA PRO A 59 -20.52 -19.49 -33.16
C PRO A 59 -20.02 -18.88 -34.47
N LYS A 60 -19.49 -19.71 -35.39
CA LYS A 60 -19.14 -19.31 -36.77
C LYS A 60 -20.35 -18.83 -37.59
N GLN A 61 -21.58 -19.07 -37.15
CA GLN A 61 -22.81 -18.72 -37.88
C GLN A 61 -23.44 -17.37 -37.48
N GLY A 62 -22.79 -16.58 -36.62
CA GLY A 62 -23.26 -15.25 -36.24
C GLY A 62 -24.18 -15.24 -35.03
N PHE A 63 -25.06 -14.22 -34.96
CA PHE A 63 -26.00 -14.03 -33.87
C PHE A 63 -27.45 -14.04 -34.39
N ARG A 64 -28.39 -14.40 -33.52
CA ARG A 64 -29.82 -14.20 -33.74
C ARG A 64 -30.33 -13.16 -32.76
N LEU A 65 -30.90 -12.09 -33.29
CA LEU A 65 -31.54 -11.05 -32.52
C LEU A 65 -33.05 -11.17 -32.69
N ASN A 66 -33.74 -11.46 -31.60
CA ASN A 66 -35.19 -11.39 -31.56
C ASN A 66 -35.58 -10.11 -30.83
N TRP A 67 -36.49 -9.33 -31.41
CA TRP A 67 -36.97 -8.10 -30.79
C TRP A 67 -38.47 -7.91 -31.02
N SER A 68 -39.11 -7.17 -30.12
CA SER A 68 -40.51 -6.74 -30.25
C SER A 68 -40.64 -5.28 -29.82
N GLY A 69 -41.45 -4.51 -30.56
CA GLY A 69 -41.61 -3.07 -30.38
C GLY A 69 -41.49 -2.29 -31.70
N PRO A 70 -41.32 -0.97 -31.64
CA PRO A 70 -41.05 -0.13 -32.82
C PRO A 70 -39.73 -0.52 -33.49
N ARG A 71 -39.68 -0.52 -34.82
CA ARG A 71 -38.45 -0.86 -35.56
C ARG A 71 -37.32 0.11 -35.18
N PRO A 72 -36.14 -0.38 -34.77
CA PRO A 72 -35.00 0.50 -34.51
C PRO A 72 -34.45 1.08 -35.81
N ASP A 73 -34.03 2.35 -35.77
CA ASP A 73 -33.37 3.01 -36.90
C ASP A 73 -31.95 2.49 -37.10
N ARG A 74 -31.27 2.13 -36.00
CA ARG A 74 -29.89 1.66 -36.02
C ARG A 74 -29.66 0.59 -34.96
N VAL A 75 -28.86 -0.42 -35.29
CA VAL A 75 -28.48 -1.48 -34.35
C VAL A 75 -26.96 -1.63 -34.40
N TYR A 76 -26.32 -1.47 -33.24
CA TYR A 76 -24.90 -1.73 -33.08
C TYR A 76 -24.68 -3.09 -32.45
N LEU A 77 -23.72 -3.84 -32.98
CA LEU A 77 -23.19 -5.04 -32.33
C LEU A 77 -21.74 -4.77 -31.93
N ARG A 78 -21.42 -5.12 -30.69
CA ARG A 78 -20.06 -5.27 -30.21
C ARG A 78 -19.83 -6.72 -29.80
N VAL A 79 -18.68 -7.27 -30.16
CA VAL A 79 -18.19 -8.55 -29.65
C VAL A 79 -16.81 -8.33 -29.04
N GLN A 80 -16.66 -8.76 -27.80
CA GLN A 80 -15.43 -8.67 -27.02
C GLN A 80 -15.00 -10.06 -26.55
N ASP A 81 -13.69 -10.27 -26.41
CA ASP A 81 -13.16 -11.45 -25.71
C ASP A 81 -13.03 -11.20 -24.20
N ASP A 82 -12.66 -12.25 -23.47
CA ASP A 82 -12.39 -12.24 -22.02
C ASP A 82 -11.06 -11.55 -21.63
N MET A 83 -10.49 -10.76 -22.53
CA MET A 83 -9.33 -9.89 -22.28
C MET A 83 -9.60 -8.42 -22.68
N ASP A 84 -10.88 -8.01 -22.75
CA ASP A 84 -11.35 -6.67 -23.13
C ASP A 84 -11.08 -6.26 -24.58
N ARG A 85 -10.63 -7.20 -25.43
CA ARG A 85 -10.33 -6.87 -26.82
C ARG A 85 -11.63 -6.91 -27.62
N THR A 86 -11.93 -5.79 -28.26
CA THR A 86 -13.05 -5.71 -29.21
C THR A 86 -12.67 -6.45 -30.49
N VAL A 87 -13.27 -7.62 -30.72
CA VAL A 87 -13.03 -8.45 -31.92
C VAL A 87 -13.96 -8.10 -33.08
N PHE A 88 -15.10 -7.49 -32.77
CA PHE A 88 -16.01 -6.91 -33.75
C PHE A 88 -16.74 -5.72 -33.15
N ILE A 89 -16.88 -4.64 -33.91
CA ILE A 89 -17.80 -3.54 -33.60
C ILE A 89 -18.32 -2.98 -34.91
N GLY A 90 -19.64 -2.81 -35.02
CA GLY A 90 -20.22 -2.26 -36.23
C GLY A 90 -21.74 -2.23 -36.26
N ASP A 91 -22.24 -1.53 -37.26
CA ASP A 91 -23.66 -1.48 -37.59
C ASP A 91 -24.15 -2.81 -38.15
N CYS A 92 -25.34 -3.21 -37.71
CA CYS A 92 -26.04 -4.39 -38.17
C CYS A 92 -27.47 -4.01 -38.59
N PRO A 93 -28.02 -4.58 -39.67
CA PRO A 93 -29.44 -4.44 -39.92
C PRO A 93 -30.27 -5.06 -38.77
N PRO A 94 -31.46 -4.52 -38.45
CA PRO A 94 -32.34 -5.10 -37.42
C PRO A 94 -32.75 -6.54 -37.70
N ASP A 95 -32.70 -6.93 -38.98
CA ASP A 95 -33.22 -8.19 -39.52
C ASP A 95 -32.10 -9.16 -39.94
N GLY A 96 -30.82 -8.84 -39.69
CA GLY A 96 -29.70 -9.68 -40.07
C GLY A 96 -28.36 -9.18 -39.55
N PHE A 97 -27.42 -10.10 -39.33
CA PHE A 97 -26.07 -9.75 -38.90
C PHE A 97 -25.09 -9.80 -40.08
N PRO A 98 -24.05 -8.94 -40.09
CA PRO A 98 -22.97 -9.05 -41.07
C PRO A 98 -22.23 -10.39 -40.90
N THR A 99 -21.41 -10.73 -41.89
CA THR A 99 -20.49 -11.87 -41.75
C THR A 99 -19.55 -11.62 -40.57
N MET A 100 -19.61 -12.50 -39.57
CA MET A 100 -18.77 -12.38 -38.39
C MET A 100 -17.32 -12.78 -38.68
N PRO A 101 -16.34 -12.15 -37.99
CA PRO A 101 -14.96 -12.62 -38.05
C PRO A 101 -14.85 -14.03 -37.47
N VAL A 102 -13.79 -14.74 -37.84
CA VAL A 102 -13.45 -16.01 -37.18
C VAL A 102 -13.02 -15.69 -35.75
N PHE A 103 -13.76 -16.24 -34.79
CA PHE A 103 -13.41 -16.16 -33.37
C PHE A 103 -12.33 -17.21 -33.04
N ALA A 104 -11.29 -16.79 -32.32
CA ALA A 104 -10.19 -17.65 -31.91
C ALA A 104 -10.66 -18.68 -30.88
N ALA A 105 -10.16 -19.92 -30.98
CA ALA A 105 -10.53 -21.00 -30.08
C ALA A 105 -9.94 -20.83 -28.67
N GLY A 106 -10.61 -21.40 -27.67
CA GLY A 106 -10.20 -21.39 -26.27
C GLY A 106 -10.63 -20.16 -25.46
N GLY A 107 -11.22 -19.15 -26.09
CA GLY A 107 -11.70 -17.92 -25.41
C GLY A 107 -13.19 -17.94 -25.09
N ARG A 108 -13.57 -17.20 -24.04
CA ARG A 108 -14.96 -16.75 -23.82
C ARG A 108 -15.17 -15.40 -24.51
N TYR A 109 -16.32 -15.27 -25.15
CA TYR A 109 -16.73 -14.07 -25.86
C TYR A 109 -18.05 -13.56 -25.33
N PHE A 110 -18.20 -12.26 -25.46
CA PHE A 110 -19.38 -11.54 -25.06
C PHE A 110 -19.84 -10.71 -26.23
N ALA A 111 -21.12 -10.81 -26.56
CA ALA A 111 -21.74 -10.00 -27.59
C ALA A 111 -22.81 -9.11 -26.97
N GLU A 112 -22.82 -7.85 -27.35
CA GLU A 112 -23.82 -6.87 -26.94
C GLU A 112 -24.41 -6.17 -28.15
N VAL A 113 -25.72 -5.98 -28.09
CA VAL A 113 -26.47 -5.22 -29.06
C VAL A 113 -27.09 -4.01 -28.40
N VAL A 114 -26.94 -2.85 -29.03
CA VAL A 114 -27.60 -1.59 -28.66
C VAL A 114 -28.43 -1.12 -29.85
N ALA A 115 -29.73 -0.96 -29.65
CA ALA A 115 -30.65 -0.39 -30.63
C ALA A 115 -30.88 1.09 -30.34
N LEU A 116 -30.79 1.93 -31.38
CA LEU A 116 -30.99 3.37 -31.31
C LEU A 116 -32.17 3.82 -32.20
N ASN A 117 -32.86 4.88 -31.79
CA ASN A 117 -33.80 5.61 -32.64
C ASN A 117 -33.07 6.65 -33.53
N ARG A 118 -33.84 7.36 -34.35
CA ARG A 118 -33.36 8.41 -35.24
C ARG A 118 -32.64 9.56 -34.51
N GLU A 119 -33.03 9.85 -33.28
CA GLU A 119 -32.43 10.86 -32.41
C GLU A 119 -31.12 10.37 -31.75
N GLY A 120 -30.78 9.09 -31.89
CA GLY A 120 -29.58 8.47 -31.31
C GLY A 120 -29.77 7.99 -29.87
N GLU A 121 -31.00 7.95 -29.36
CA GLU A 121 -31.33 7.47 -28.01
C GLU A 121 -31.37 5.94 -27.98
N THR A 122 -30.86 5.36 -26.89
CA THR A 122 -30.95 3.91 -26.65
C THR A 122 -32.40 3.50 -26.41
N VAL A 123 -32.93 2.72 -27.35
CA VAL A 123 -34.30 2.20 -27.30
C VAL A 123 -34.39 0.71 -26.96
N GLY A 124 -33.25 0.00 -26.96
CA GLY A 124 -33.18 -1.40 -26.55
C GLY A 124 -31.74 -1.88 -26.37
N VAL A 125 -31.55 -2.86 -25.49
CA VAL A 125 -30.24 -3.50 -25.24
C VAL A 125 -30.42 -5.01 -25.09
N ALA A 126 -29.47 -5.79 -25.58
CA ALA A 126 -29.40 -7.23 -25.36
C ALA A 126 -27.95 -7.70 -25.29
N THR A 127 -27.67 -8.76 -24.52
CA THR A 127 -26.33 -9.35 -24.45
C THR A 127 -26.41 -10.86 -24.40
N THR A 128 -25.36 -11.53 -24.86
CA THR A 128 -25.18 -12.98 -24.76
C THR A 128 -23.70 -13.33 -24.59
N THR A 129 -23.42 -14.54 -24.11
CA THR A 129 -22.07 -15.07 -23.96
C THR A 129 -21.94 -16.37 -24.74
N PHE A 130 -20.74 -16.64 -25.27
CA PHE A 130 -20.45 -17.88 -25.99
C PHE A 130 -18.97 -18.23 -25.89
N ALA A 131 -18.64 -19.51 -26.09
CA ALA A 131 -17.28 -20.00 -26.11
C ALA A 131 -16.97 -20.66 -27.45
N VAL A 132 -15.72 -20.57 -27.89
CA VAL A 132 -15.24 -21.24 -29.10
C VAL A 132 -14.37 -22.42 -28.68
N GLU A 133 -14.97 -23.59 -28.58
CA GLU A 133 -14.26 -24.79 -28.13
C GLU A 133 -13.47 -25.44 -29.29
N GLN A 134 -14.03 -25.44 -30.49
CA GLN A 134 -13.46 -26.00 -31.72
C GLN A 134 -12.18 -25.32 -32.25
N GLY A 135 -10.95 -25.83 -32.07
CA GLY A 135 -9.77 -25.37 -32.84
C GLY A 135 -8.42 -25.42 -32.13
N LEU A 136 -7.37 -24.92 -32.81
CA LEU A 136 -6.01 -24.77 -32.30
C LEU A 136 -6.02 -23.91 -31.02
N ARG A 137 -5.35 -24.38 -29.96
CA ARG A 137 -5.28 -23.67 -28.67
C ARG A 137 -3.84 -23.54 -28.19
N VAL A 138 -3.53 -22.42 -27.55
CA VAL A 138 -2.27 -22.27 -26.79
C VAL A 138 -2.47 -22.93 -25.43
N GLN A 139 -1.65 -23.93 -25.11
CA GLN A 139 -1.75 -24.70 -23.87
C GLN A 139 -0.92 -24.09 -22.74
N SER A 140 0.27 -23.60 -23.05
CA SER A 140 1.11 -22.86 -22.10
C SER A 140 1.83 -21.70 -22.78
N VAL A 141 2.13 -20.68 -21.99
CA VAL A 141 2.99 -19.56 -22.34
C VAL A 141 4.04 -19.45 -21.26
N GLU A 142 5.31 -19.44 -21.65
CA GLU A 142 6.45 -19.38 -20.74
C GLU A 142 7.40 -18.27 -21.18
N ILE A 143 7.98 -17.57 -20.20
CA ILE A 143 9.03 -16.58 -20.41
C ILE A 143 10.25 -16.97 -19.57
N THR A 144 11.44 -16.97 -20.16
CA THR A 144 12.69 -17.34 -19.48
C THR A 144 13.83 -16.36 -19.79
N PRO A 145 14.79 -16.14 -18.87
CA PRO A 145 14.81 -16.68 -17.52
C PRO A 145 13.71 -16.06 -16.65
N SER A 146 13.01 -16.89 -15.88
CA SER A 146 12.07 -16.43 -14.87
C SER A 146 12.05 -17.40 -13.69
N ARG A 147 11.63 -16.91 -12.54
CA ARG A 147 11.37 -17.73 -11.35
C ARG A 147 10.04 -17.34 -10.73
N ARG A 148 9.41 -18.28 -10.03
CA ARG A 148 8.25 -18.01 -9.18
C ARG A 148 8.65 -18.22 -7.73
N VAL A 149 8.28 -17.29 -6.86
CA VAL A 149 8.47 -17.40 -5.40
C VAL A 149 7.44 -18.32 -4.74
N HIS A 150 6.32 -18.56 -5.44
CA HIS A 150 5.22 -19.43 -5.04
C HIS A 150 4.41 -19.84 -6.28
N ALA A 151 3.63 -20.91 -6.22
CA ALA A 151 2.81 -21.36 -7.36
C ALA A 151 1.79 -20.29 -7.81
N GLU A 152 1.19 -19.57 -6.87
CA GLU A 152 0.24 -18.46 -7.12
C GLU A 152 0.93 -17.17 -7.59
N ALA A 153 2.24 -17.03 -7.39
CA ALA A 153 2.97 -15.81 -7.74
C ALA A 153 3.18 -15.73 -9.25
N VAL A 154 3.10 -14.53 -9.82
CA VAL A 154 3.49 -14.26 -11.22
C VAL A 154 4.97 -14.61 -11.46
N PRO A 155 5.37 -15.02 -12.68
CA PRO A 155 6.77 -15.14 -13.03
C PRO A 155 7.49 -13.81 -12.83
N MET A 156 8.70 -13.91 -12.29
CA MET A 156 9.58 -12.78 -12.09
C MET A 156 10.85 -12.99 -12.92
N VAL A 157 11.14 -12.03 -13.80
CA VAL A 157 12.28 -12.02 -14.70
C VAL A 157 13.34 -11.09 -14.11
N ASP A 158 14.46 -11.64 -13.64
CA ASP A 158 15.54 -10.90 -12.97
C ASP A 158 16.46 -10.19 -13.98
N LEU A 159 15.92 -9.22 -14.74
CA LEU A 159 16.64 -8.41 -15.73
C LEU A 159 16.47 -6.89 -15.47
N PRO A 160 16.96 -6.34 -14.34
CA PRO A 160 16.74 -4.94 -13.96
C PRO A 160 17.39 -3.92 -14.92
N ASN A 161 18.33 -4.36 -15.75
CA ASN A 161 19.03 -3.54 -16.75
C ASN A 161 18.59 -3.85 -18.20
N GLY A 162 17.57 -4.67 -18.40
CA GLY A 162 17.21 -5.24 -19.70
C GLY A 162 18.04 -6.47 -20.07
N GLY A 163 17.67 -7.12 -21.16
CA GLY A 163 18.32 -8.35 -21.61
C GLY A 163 17.46 -9.18 -22.56
N ASN A 164 18.01 -10.32 -22.99
CA ASN A 164 17.28 -11.29 -23.78
C ASN A 164 16.35 -12.13 -22.90
N VAL A 165 15.12 -12.32 -23.36
CA VAL A 165 14.18 -13.31 -22.85
C VAL A 165 13.81 -14.27 -23.97
N MET A 166 13.50 -15.51 -23.62
CA MET A 166 12.93 -16.50 -24.52
C MET A 166 11.46 -16.70 -24.15
N ALA A 167 10.58 -16.38 -25.09
CA ALA A 167 9.16 -16.71 -25.01
C ALA A 167 8.93 -18.07 -25.68
N ARG A 168 8.24 -18.98 -25.01
CA ARG A 168 7.88 -20.31 -25.52
C ARG A 168 6.40 -20.54 -25.33
N ILE A 169 5.79 -21.18 -26.31
CA ILE A 169 4.41 -21.67 -26.22
C ILE A 169 4.36 -23.15 -26.54
N THR A 170 3.41 -23.83 -25.93
CA THR A 170 2.95 -25.15 -26.38
C THR A 170 1.53 -25.02 -26.90
N VAL A 171 1.13 -25.92 -27.80
CA VAL A 171 -0.20 -25.91 -28.40
C VAL A 171 -0.90 -27.26 -28.22
N ALA A 172 -2.21 -27.20 -28.02
CA ALA A 172 -3.09 -28.35 -28.05
C ALA A 172 -3.96 -28.29 -29.31
N ASP A 173 -4.48 -29.45 -29.72
CA ASP A 173 -5.35 -29.59 -30.89
C ASP A 173 -4.72 -29.01 -32.16
N ALA A 174 -3.41 -29.25 -32.32
CA ALA A 174 -2.56 -28.58 -33.31
C ALA A 174 -3.07 -28.74 -34.76
N GLY A 175 -3.68 -29.90 -35.07
CA GLY A 175 -4.20 -30.20 -36.40
C GLY A 175 -3.16 -29.94 -37.48
N ASP A 176 -3.59 -29.32 -38.59
CA ASP A 176 -2.67 -28.76 -39.58
C ASP A 176 -2.19 -27.37 -39.14
N VAL A 177 -0.90 -27.27 -38.77
CA VAL A 177 -0.22 -26.01 -38.42
C VAL A 177 0.51 -25.38 -39.61
N ALA A 178 0.41 -25.94 -40.82
CA ALA A 178 1.05 -25.36 -41.99
C ALA A 178 0.54 -23.92 -42.25
N GLY A 179 1.49 -23.04 -42.55
CA GLY A 179 1.23 -21.60 -42.76
C GLY A 179 0.76 -20.84 -41.51
N VAL A 180 0.82 -21.45 -40.32
CA VAL A 180 0.52 -20.76 -39.06
C VAL A 180 1.78 -20.12 -38.51
N VAL A 181 1.67 -18.85 -38.11
CA VAL A 181 2.73 -18.06 -37.49
C VAL A 181 2.33 -17.75 -36.05
N ALA A 182 3.25 -17.96 -35.12
CA ALA A 182 3.15 -17.50 -33.74
C ALA A 182 3.78 -16.10 -33.64
N GLU A 183 2.95 -15.11 -33.33
CA GLU A 183 3.36 -13.74 -33.07
C GLU A 183 3.42 -13.51 -31.56
N PHE A 184 4.58 -13.09 -31.07
CA PHE A 184 4.85 -12.78 -29.67
C PHE A 184 4.99 -11.26 -29.52
N PHE A 185 4.34 -10.71 -28.50
CA PHE A 185 4.37 -9.28 -28.18
C PHE A 185 4.58 -9.11 -26.67
N VAL A 186 5.53 -8.26 -26.27
CA VAL A 186 5.73 -7.90 -24.87
C VAL A 186 5.32 -6.45 -24.67
N PHE A 187 4.48 -6.23 -23.68
CA PHE A 187 4.02 -4.90 -23.27
C PHE A 187 4.29 -4.67 -21.79
N ASP A 188 4.32 -3.40 -21.38
CA ASP A 188 4.33 -3.01 -19.98
C ASP A 188 2.95 -2.68 -19.42
N ALA A 189 2.89 -2.23 -18.16
CA ALA A 189 1.68 -1.78 -17.48
C ALA A 189 0.95 -0.61 -18.18
N PHE A 190 1.60 0.06 -19.15
CA PHE A 190 1.05 1.18 -19.91
C PHE A 190 0.69 0.80 -21.34
N ASP A 191 0.65 -0.50 -21.65
CA ASP A 191 0.37 -1.06 -22.97
C ASP A 191 1.34 -0.57 -24.06
N ARG A 192 2.57 -0.15 -23.67
CA ARG A 192 3.61 0.18 -24.63
C ARG A 192 4.25 -1.10 -25.16
N LEU A 193 4.29 -1.27 -26.48
CA LEU A 193 4.95 -2.41 -27.12
C LEU A 193 6.48 -2.30 -26.94
N LEU A 194 7.06 -3.24 -26.20
CA LEU A 194 8.49 -3.27 -25.89
C LEU A 194 9.28 -4.19 -26.81
N ALA A 195 8.69 -5.32 -27.21
CA ALA A 195 9.33 -6.29 -28.10
C ALA A 195 8.27 -7.05 -28.89
N GLN A 196 8.62 -7.44 -30.13
CA GLN A 196 7.78 -8.30 -30.95
C GLN A 196 8.61 -9.26 -31.80
N LYS A 197 8.09 -10.46 -32.03
CA LYS A 197 8.69 -11.44 -32.94
C LYS A 197 7.64 -12.37 -33.51
N ALA A 198 7.76 -12.67 -34.80
CA ALA A 198 6.95 -13.68 -35.47
C ALA A 198 7.82 -14.87 -35.86
N VAL A 199 7.35 -16.08 -35.60
CA VAL A 199 8.03 -17.34 -35.97
C VAL A 199 7.03 -18.38 -36.47
N PRO A 200 7.41 -19.28 -37.38
CA PRO A 200 6.53 -20.39 -37.79
C PRO A 200 6.13 -21.27 -36.60
N LEU A 201 4.87 -21.68 -36.56
CA LEU A 201 4.37 -22.64 -35.57
C LEU A 201 4.72 -24.08 -36.00
N THR A 202 5.13 -24.90 -35.05
CA THR A 202 5.31 -26.34 -35.24
C THR A 202 4.30 -27.13 -34.40
N ALA A 203 4.18 -28.44 -34.63
CA ALA A 203 3.32 -29.31 -33.82
C ALA A 203 3.72 -29.34 -32.33
N ALA A 204 4.98 -29.02 -32.00
CA ALA A 204 5.48 -28.92 -30.63
C ALA A 204 5.28 -27.51 -30.01
N GLY A 205 4.75 -26.55 -30.77
CA GLY A 205 4.63 -25.15 -30.39
C GLY A 205 5.64 -24.24 -31.11
N ALA A 206 5.99 -23.13 -30.48
CA ALA A 206 6.89 -22.12 -31.02
C ALA A 206 7.72 -21.47 -29.92
N GLN A 207 8.89 -20.94 -30.29
CA GLN A 207 9.72 -20.17 -29.38
C GLN A 207 10.39 -19.00 -30.10
N ALA A 208 10.55 -17.88 -29.40
CA ALA A 208 11.14 -16.67 -29.92
C ALA A 208 12.02 -15.99 -28.86
N GLN A 209 13.24 -15.65 -29.26
CA GLN A 209 14.10 -14.77 -28.48
C GLN A 209 13.68 -13.31 -28.72
N LEU A 210 13.44 -12.59 -27.62
CA LEU A 210 13.01 -11.20 -27.59
C LEU A 210 14.03 -10.41 -26.76
N TRP A 211 14.37 -9.20 -27.20
CA TRP A 211 15.20 -8.29 -26.42
C TRP A 211 14.31 -7.31 -25.66
N LEU A 212 14.46 -7.25 -24.34
CA LEU A 212 13.82 -6.25 -23.50
C LEU A 212 14.83 -5.16 -23.14
N GLY A 213 14.47 -3.90 -23.38
CA GLY A 213 15.23 -2.77 -22.89
C GLY A 213 15.22 -2.67 -21.37
N ARG A 214 15.90 -1.65 -20.82
CA ARG A 214 15.84 -1.36 -19.38
C ARG A 214 14.37 -1.09 -18.99
N PRO A 215 13.81 -1.82 -18.01
CA PRO A 215 12.42 -1.64 -17.63
C PRO A 215 12.23 -0.29 -16.95
N VAL A 216 11.02 0.24 -17.10
CA VAL A 216 10.58 1.50 -16.46
C VAL A 216 9.28 1.32 -15.67
N THR A 217 8.73 0.10 -15.68
CA THR A 217 7.58 -0.36 -14.91
C THR A 217 7.86 -1.77 -14.40
N VAL A 218 7.21 -2.18 -13.31
CA VAL A 218 7.43 -3.52 -12.74
C VAL A 218 6.59 -4.58 -13.46
N CYS A 219 5.33 -4.28 -13.78
CA CYS A 219 4.40 -5.24 -14.40
C CYS A 219 4.49 -5.21 -15.93
N HIS A 220 4.41 -6.40 -16.53
CA HIS A 220 4.45 -6.64 -17.97
C HIS A 220 3.46 -7.75 -18.35
N HIS A 221 3.17 -7.86 -19.64
CA HIS A 221 2.49 -9.03 -20.18
C HIS A 221 3.06 -9.46 -21.54
N LEU A 222 3.14 -10.76 -21.74
CA LEU A 222 3.50 -11.43 -22.98
C LEU A 222 2.22 -11.92 -23.65
N ASP A 223 1.88 -11.29 -24.77
CA ASP A 223 0.75 -11.69 -25.62
C ASP A 223 1.25 -12.57 -26.76
N VAL A 224 0.48 -13.62 -27.05
CA VAL A 224 0.73 -14.53 -28.16
C VAL A 224 -0.51 -14.59 -29.04
N ALA A 225 -0.33 -14.46 -30.35
CA ALA A 225 -1.36 -14.70 -31.35
C ALA A 225 -0.89 -15.74 -32.36
N LEU A 226 -1.71 -16.77 -32.60
CA LEU A 226 -1.49 -17.73 -33.67
C LEU A 226 -2.29 -17.31 -34.89
N ARG A 227 -1.62 -17.04 -36.01
CA ARG A 227 -2.25 -16.51 -37.23
C ARG A 227 -2.02 -17.40 -38.44
N ARG A 228 -3.04 -17.50 -39.30
CA ARG A 228 -2.92 -18.00 -40.67
C ARG A 228 -3.41 -16.91 -41.62
N GLY A 229 -2.49 -16.30 -42.35
CA GLY A 229 -2.78 -15.06 -43.08
C GLY A 229 -3.34 -13.99 -42.14
N ASN A 230 -4.51 -13.42 -42.47
CA ASN A 230 -5.16 -12.40 -41.65
C ASN A 230 -6.01 -12.97 -40.50
N THR A 231 -6.21 -14.28 -40.45
CA THR A 231 -7.10 -14.93 -39.49
C THR A 231 -6.34 -15.29 -38.21
N VAL A 232 -6.86 -14.86 -37.06
CA VAL A 232 -6.35 -15.28 -35.74
C VAL A 232 -7.05 -16.57 -35.33
N LEU A 233 -6.26 -17.60 -35.04
CA LEU A 233 -6.73 -18.94 -34.69
C LEU A 233 -6.78 -19.16 -33.18
N ALA A 234 -5.78 -18.65 -32.45
CA ALA A 234 -5.67 -18.77 -31.00
C ALA A 234 -4.97 -17.54 -30.42
N ARG A 235 -5.20 -17.27 -29.13
CA ARG A 235 -4.49 -16.25 -28.37
C ARG A 235 -4.21 -16.74 -26.96
N ALA A 236 -3.16 -16.20 -26.35
CA ALA A 236 -2.90 -16.34 -24.93
C ALA A 236 -2.14 -15.13 -24.39
N ARG A 237 -2.16 -14.97 -23.07
CA ARG A 237 -1.42 -13.93 -22.34
C ARG A 237 -0.80 -14.55 -21.09
N GLU A 238 0.45 -14.20 -20.83
CA GLU A 238 1.10 -14.44 -19.54
C GLU A 238 1.56 -13.11 -18.94
N ARG A 239 1.15 -12.81 -17.71
CA ARG A 239 1.68 -11.65 -16.98
C ARG A 239 2.95 -12.04 -16.28
N PHE A 240 3.93 -11.15 -16.27
CA PHE A 240 5.17 -11.33 -15.54
C PHE A 240 5.64 -9.99 -14.97
N THR A 241 6.64 -10.06 -14.12
CA THR A 241 7.26 -8.87 -13.50
C THR A 241 8.73 -8.80 -13.87
N VAL A 242 9.23 -7.57 -13.95
CA VAL A 242 10.66 -7.28 -13.97
C VAL A 242 10.95 -6.35 -12.79
N PRO A 243 11.53 -6.87 -11.69
CA PRO A 243 11.87 -6.09 -10.51
C PRO A 243 12.73 -4.88 -10.86
N LEU A 244 12.38 -3.73 -10.28
CA LEU A 244 13.08 -2.47 -10.48
C LEU A 244 13.55 -1.90 -9.13
N PRO A 245 14.79 -1.42 -9.01
CA PRO A 245 15.20 -0.64 -7.85
C PRO A 245 14.28 0.56 -7.62
N PHE A 246 14.11 0.96 -6.37
CA PHE A 246 13.40 2.18 -6.00
C PHE A 246 14.39 3.31 -5.68
N ALA A 247 14.12 4.51 -6.17
CA ALA A 247 14.98 5.68 -6.01
C ALA A 247 14.65 6.42 -4.70
N TYR A 248 15.24 6.01 -3.57
CA TYR A 248 15.06 6.69 -2.27
C TYR A 248 15.68 8.09 -2.21
N ASP A 249 16.46 8.45 -3.22
CA ASP A 249 17.15 9.71 -3.40
C ASP A 249 16.31 10.74 -4.20
N ASP A 250 15.05 10.41 -4.51
CA ASP A 250 14.10 11.31 -5.15
C ASP A 250 12.86 11.54 -4.27
N PHE A 251 12.14 12.63 -4.53
CA PHE A 251 10.94 12.99 -3.78
C PHE A 251 9.71 12.33 -4.41
N THR A 252 8.96 11.58 -3.61
CA THR A 252 7.89 10.71 -4.11
C THR A 252 6.54 10.98 -3.46
N TYR A 253 5.48 10.58 -4.14
CA TYR A 253 4.12 10.82 -3.68
C TYR A 253 3.41 9.50 -3.42
N LEU A 254 2.87 9.34 -2.22
CA LEU A 254 2.14 8.14 -1.81
C LEU A 254 0.65 8.41 -1.68
N MET A 255 -0.14 7.51 -2.24
CA MET A 255 -1.59 7.46 -2.05
C MET A 255 -1.95 6.30 -1.14
N TRP A 256 -2.72 6.57 -0.09
CA TRP A 256 -3.42 5.49 0.60
C TRP A 256 -4.51 4.95 -0.32
N SER A 257 -4.52 3.64 -0.56
CA SER A 257 -5.51 3.04 -1.43
C SER A 257 -5.79 1.59 -1.04
N TYR A 258 -6.76 1.03 -1.71
CA TYR A 258 -7.03 -0.40 -1.72
C TYR A 258 -7.11 -0.83 -3.17
N ALA A 259 -6.46 -1.93 -3.50
CA ALA A 259 -6.72 -2.60 -4.76
C ALA A 259 -8.00 -3.41 -4.62
N ARG A 260 -8.83 -3.31 -5.64
CA ARG A 260 -9.91 -4.23 -5.91
C ARG A 260 -10.01 -4.33 -7.43
N GLY A 261 -10.59 -5.42 -7.92
CA GLY A 261 -10.77 -5.63 -9.36
C GLY A 261 -11.66 -4.58 -10.04
N GLU A 262 -12.38 -3.77 -9.27
CA GLU A 262 -13.35 -2.82 -9.82
C GLU A 262 -12.68 -1.80 -10.76
N PRO A 263 -13.20 -1.62 -12.00
CA PRO A 263 -12.61 -0.73 -13.00
C PRO A 263 -12.40 0.70 -12.54
N LEU A 264 -13.30 1.25 -11.73
CA LEU A 264 -13.15 2.61 -11.20
C LEU A 264 -11.93 2.77 -10.30
N THR A 265 -11.70 1.81 -9.38
CA THR A 265 -10.54 1.84 -8.49
C THR A 265 -9.25 1.73 -9.31
N ARG A 266 -9.23 0.85 -10.33
CA ARG A 266 -8.11 0.72 -11.27
C ARG A 266 -7.87 2.02 -12.06
N PHE A 267 -8.93 2.65 -12.55
CA PHE A 267 -8.89 3.94 -13.24
C PHE A 267 -8.29 5.02 -12.35
N VAL A 268 -8.80 5.18 -11.13
CA VAL A 268 -8.34 6.19 -10.17
C VAL A 268 -6.87 5.99 -9.81
N GLN A 269 -6.44 4.74 -9.55
CA GLN A 269 -5.04 4.44 -9.27
C GLN A 269 -4.13 4.77 -10.45
N ARG A 270 -4.56 4.46 -11.68
CA ARG A 270 -3.85 4.84 -12.90
C ARG A 270 -3.78 6.36 -13.06
N ARG A 271 -4.88 7.08 -12.79
CA ARG A 271 -4.88 8.55 -12.82
C ARG A 271 -3.96 9.16 -11.78
N CYS A 272 -3.87 8.62 -10.56
CA CYS A 272 -2.87 9.06 -9.59
C CYS A 272 -1.44 8.96 -10.15
N TYR A 273 -1.09 7.83 -10.78
CA TYR A 273 0.23 7.67 -11.41
C TYR A 273 0.48 8.73 -12.49
N GLU A 274 -0.48 8.89 -13.41
CA GLU A 274 -0.38 9.83 -14.54
C GLU A 274 -0.29 11.29 -14.08
N LEU A 275 -0.90 11.62 -12.93
CA LEU A 275 -0.91 12.97 -12.38
C LEU A 275 0.28 13.28 -11.47
N GLY A 276 1.03 12.27 -11.01
CA GLY A 276 2.30 12.50 -10.33
C GLY A 276 2.62 11.60 -9.14
N SER A 277 1.72 10.69 -8.73
CA SER A 277 2.00 9.73 -7.66
C SER A 277 2.96 8.62 -8.09
N ASP A 278 3.75 8.13 -7.14
CA ASP A 278 4.72 7.04 -7.36
C ASP A 278 4.36 5.78 -6.57
N LEU A 279 3.75 5.97 -5.40
CA LEU A 279 3.56 4.92 -4.40
C LEU A 279 2.08 4.72 -4.08
N MET A 280 1.75 3.49 -3.70
CA MET A 280 0.46 3.13 -3.15
C MET A 280 0.66 2.32 -1.88
N ASP A 281 0.16 2.85 -0.76
CA ASP A 281 -0.05 2.05 0.44
C ASP A 281 -1.26 1.14 0.20
N LEU A 282 -1.03 -0.18 0.27
CA LEU A 282 -2.02 -1.19 -0.04
C LEU A 282 -2.63 -1.75 1.26
N CYS A 283 -3.67 -1.07 1.76
CA CYS A 283 -4.12 -1.19 3.15
C CYS A 283 -4.87 -2.50 3.49
N HIS A 284 -5.40 -3.22 2.51
CA HIS A 284 -6.33 -4.36 2.70
C HIS A 284 -5.64 -5.72 2.63
N MET A 285 -4.32 -5.76 2.67
CA MET A 285 -3.54 -7.00 2.48
C MET A 285 -3.46 -7.88 3.72
N ARG A 286 -3.79 -7.35 4.89
CA ARG A 286 -3.77 -8.10 6.15
C ARG A 286 -4.71 -9.31 6.07
N TYR A 287 -4.23 -10.46 6.54
CA TYR A 287 -4.94 -11.75 6.54
C TYR A 287 -5.25 -12.34 5.15
N ALA A 288 -4.70 -11.79 4.07
CA ALA A 288 -4.84 -12.40 2.75
C ALA A 288 -4.00 -13.68 2.66
N GLU A 289 -4.64 -14.78 2.23
CA GLU A 289 -3.95 -16.02 1.86
C GLU A 289 -3.24 -15.87 0.50
N ASP A 290 -2.39 -16.83 0.12
CA ASP A 290 -1.52 -16.72 -1.07
C ASP A 290 -2.27 -16.35 -2.35
N ALA A 291 -3.34 -17.06 -2.69
CA ALA A 291 -4.10 -16.79 -3.91
C ALA A 291 -4.72 -15.38 -3.90
N ALA A 292 -5.26 -14.95 -2.74
CA ALA A 292 -5.84 -13.61 -2.58
C ALA A 292 -4.76 -12.52 -2.63
N ALA A 293 -3.63 -12.70 -1.93
CA ALA A 293 -2.54 -11.74 -1.94
C ALA A 293 -1.89 -11.61 -3.32
N ALA A 294 -1.62 -12.73 -4.00
CA ALA A 294 -1.09 -12.75 -5.35
C ALA A 294 -2.00 -12.00 -6.32
N ARG A 295 -3.32 -12.25 -6.20
CA ARG A 295 -4.37 -11.55 -6.96
C ARG A 295 -4.33 -10.04 -6.74
N GLU A 296 -4.32 -9.60 -5.49
CA GLU A 296 -4.36 -8.17 -5.16
C GLU A 296 -3.13 -7.43 -5.67
N TYR A 297 -1.93 -7.97 -5.50
CA TYR A 297 -0.72 -7.35 -6.06
C TYR A 297 -0.73 -7.34 -7.60
N ALA A 298 -1.19 -8.41 -8.23
CA ALA A 298 -1.25 -8.50 -9.69
C ALA A 298 -2.20 -7.49 -10.31
N VAL A 299 -3.29 -7.13 -9.62
CA VAL A 299 -4.22 -6.10 -10.05
C VAL A 299 -3.66 -4.71 -9.74
N ALA A 300 -3.18 -4.49 -8.52
CA ALA A 300 -2.62 -3.23 -8.05
C ALA A 300 -1.46 -2.71 -8.93
N ALA A 301 -0.55 -3.61 -9.32
CA ALA A 301 0.64 -3.28 -10.10
C ALA A 301 0.34 -2.76 -11.51
N ARG A 302 -0.89 -2.95 -12.01
CA ARG A 302 -1.32 -2.46 -13.34
C ARG A 302 -1.50 -0.93 -13.36
N SER A 303 -1.61 -0.29 -12.20
CA SER A 303 -1.69 1.17 -12.10
C SER A 303 -0.40 1.89 -12.50
N GLY A 304 0.74 1.20 -12.41
CA GLY A 304 2.08 1.81 -12.52
C GLY A 304 2.66 2.29 -11.18
N LEU A 305 1.84 2.42 -10.13
CA LEU A 305 2.30 2.76 -8.79
C LEU A 305 3.14 1.62 -8.20
N ARG A 306 4.18 1.98 -7.46
CA ARG A 306 4.97 1.05 -6.65
C ARG A 306 4.19 0.72 -5.38
N LEU A 307 4.13 -0.57 -5.06
CA LEU A 307 3.30 -1.07 -3.98
C LEU A 307 4.08 -1.01 -2.67
N VAL A 308 3.49 -0.40 -1.64
CA VAL A 308 3.93 -0.42 -0.25
C VAL A 308 2.93 -1.28 0.52
N PRO A 309 3.23 -2.56 0.78
CA PRO A 309 2.26 -3.44 1.39
C PRO A 309 2.02 -3.13 2.87
N TYR A 310 0.75 -3.01 3.25
CA TYR A 310 0.30 -2.96 4.64
C TYR A 310 0.12 -4.39 5.15
N VAL A 311 1.14 -4.94 5.81
CA VAL A 311 1.18 -6.37 6.15
C VAL A 311 0.51 -6.71 7.49
N THR A 312 0.51 -5.79 8.45
CA THR A 312 -0.07 -5.98 9.78
C THR A 312 -0.35 -4.65 10.47
N ARG A 313 -0.85 -4.67 11.71
CA ARG A 313 -1.02 -3.49 12.60
C ARG A 313 -0.85 -3.88 14.06
N VAL A 314 -0.02 -3.15 14.79
CA VAL A 314 0.17 -3.27 16.25
C VAL A 314 -0.67 -2.23 16.99
N ALA A 315 -1.88 -2.61 17.37
CA ALA A 315 -2.81 -1.76 18.12
C ALA A 315 -3.24 -2.46 19.41
N LEU A 316 -2.52 -2.17 20.49
CA LEU A 316 -2.74 -2.75 21.82
C LEU A 316 -3.67 -1.85 22.65
N GLU A 317 -4.52 -2.45 23.48
CA GLU A 317 -5.38 -1.72 24.43
C GLU A 317 -5.07 -2.17 25.86
N ALA A 318 -4.57 -1.24 26.68
CA ALA A 318 -4.48 -1.45 28.11
C ALA A 318 -5.88 -1.44 28.75
N ARG A 319 -6.13 -2.42 29.63
CA ARG A 319 -7.40 -2.61 30.33
C ARG A 319 -7.26 -2.23 31.82
N ASP A 320 -8.38 -2.12 32.51
CA ASP A 320 -8.42 -1.77 33.94
C ASP A 320 -7.77 -2.83 34.84
N ASP A 321 -7.60 -4.07 34.36
CA ASP A 321 -6.86 -5.15 35.01
C ASP A 321 -5.33 -5.09 34.75
N HIS A 322 -4.84 -3.97 34.24
CA HIS A 322 -3.44 -3.72 33.87
C HIS A 322 -2.86 -4.65 32.79
N THR A 323 -3.68 -5.40 32.06
CA THR A 323 -3.22 -6.21 30.92
C THR A 323 -3.42 -5.49 29.58
N PHE A 324 -2.71 -5.93 28.55
CA PHE A 324 -2.94 -5.49 27.17
C PHE A 324 -3.86 -6.46 26.42
N ARG A 325 -4.64 -5.96 25.45
CA ARG A 325 -5.37 -6.74 24.45
C ARG A 325 -5.07 -6.25 23.03
N PRO A 326 -4.53 -7.09 22.12
CA PRO A 326 -3.88 -8.38 22.41
C PRO A 326 -2.75 -8.22 23.44
N GLY A 327 -2.22 -9.32 24.00
CA GLY A 327 -1.11 -9.23 24.94
C GLY A 327 0.19 -8.82 24.24
N LEU A 328 1.04 -8.02 24.90
CA LEU A 328 2.32 -7.58 24.32
C LEU A 328 3.29 -8.75 24.07
N HIS A 329 3.28 -9.76 24.95
CA HIS A 329 4.07 -10.98 24.83
C HIS A 329 3.18 -12.23 24.58
N ASP A 330 2.01 -12.04 23.97
CA ASP A 330 1.10 -13.12 23.62
C ASP A 330 1.64 -13.90 22.40
N GLN A 331 2.21 -15.07 22.66
CA GLN A 331 2.78 -15.92 21.60
C GLN A 331 1.71 -16.39 20.59
N ALA A 332 0.49 -16.66 21.04
CA ALA A 332 -0.58 -17.12 20.14
C ALA A 332 -1.00 -15.99 19.18
N TRP A 333 -1.06 -14.75 19.68
CA TRP A 333 -1.28 -13.59 18.83
C TRP A 333 -0.12 -13.37 17.85
N PHE A 334 1.12 -13.47 18.32
CA PHE A 334 2.31 -13.30 17.48
C PHE A 334 2.37 -14.35 16.34
N GLU A 335 2.16 -15.63 16.64
CA GLU A 335 2.10 -16.68 15.62
C GLU A 335 0.95 -16.49 14.63
N LYS A 336 -0.20 -15.95 15.10
CA LYS A 336 -1.29 -15.57 14.20
C LYS A 336 -0.89 -14.41 13.27
N GLN A 337 -0.15 -13.42 13.76
CA GLN A 337 0.37 -12.36 12.88
C GLN A 337 1.39 -12.94 11.89
N ARG A 338 2.30 -13.81 12.33
CA ARG A 338 3.26 -14.51 11.45
C ARG A 338 2.56 -15.25 10.33
N ALA A 339 1.60 -16.11 10.66
CA ALA A 339 0.83 -16.87 9.68
C ALA A 339 0.11 -15.98 8.66
N SER A 340 -0.36 -14.80 9.09
CA SER A 340 -0.98 -13.80 8.22
C SER A 340 0.02 -13.03 7.34
N MET A 341 1.21 -12.74 7.85
CA MET A 341 2.17 -11.86 7.18
C MET A 341 2.97 -12.59 6.11
N VAL A 342 3.22 -13.89 6.28
CA VAL A 342 4.03 -14.70 5.35
C VAL A 342 3.44 -14.72 3.93
N PRO A 343 2.16 -15.08 3.70
CA PRO A 343 1.58 -15.07 2.34
C PRO A 343 1.62 -13.67 1.73
N CYS A 344 1.20 -12.66 2.50
CA CYS A 344 1.20 -11.26 2.07
C CYS A 344 2.61 -10.78 1.65
N THR A 345 3.65 -11.15 2.39
CA THR A 345 5.03 -10.75 2.09
C THR A 345 5.57 -11.47 0.86
N ARG A 346 5.45 -12.81 0.84
CA ARG A 346 5.97 -13.64 -0.25
C ARG A 346 5.36 -13.28 -1.59
N GLN A 347 4.05 -13.03 -1.64
CA GLN A 347 3.37 -12.64 -2.87
C GLN A 347 3.72 -11.23 -3.35
N ALA A 348 4.28 -10.37 -2.48
CA ALA A 348 4.73 -9.03 -2.86
C ALA A 348 6.09 -9.03 -3.58
N ILE A 349 6.93 -10.05 -3.35
CA ILE A 349 8.33 -10.10 -3.83
C ILE A 349 8.46 -9.80 -5.34
N PRO A 350 7.65 -10.39 -6.25
CA PRO A 350 7.74 -10.11 -7.68
C PRO A 350 7.58 -8.64 -8.04
N TYR A 351 6.90 -7.87 -7.19
CA TYR A 351 6.58 -6.47 -7.41
C TYR A 351 7.63 -5.50 -6.85
N ALA A 352 8.71 -6.03 -6.24
CA ALA A 352 9.82 -5.27 -5.67
C ALA A 352 9.34 -4.08 -4.81
N PRO A 353 8.56 -4.30 -3.75
CA PRO A 353 8.04 -3.20 -2.94
C PRO A 353 9.19 -2.34 -2.40
N PRO A 354 9.09 -0.99 -2.44
CA PRO A 354 10.09 -0.11 -1.85
C PRO A 354 10.24 -0.38 -0.35
N ALA A 355 9.13 -0.54 0.35
CA ALA A 355 9.14 -0.89 1.75
C ALA A 355 7.83 -1.60 2.11
N TYR A 356 7.81 -2.21 3.28
CA TYR A 356 6.62 -2.78 3.90
C TYR A 356 6.25 -1.94 5.13
N THR A 357 4.96 -1.68 5.33
CA THR A 357 4.49 -1.09 6.58
C THR A 357 3.89 -2.15 7.49
N LEU A 358 4.29 -2.11 8.76
CA LEU A 358 3.68 -2.80 9.90
C LEU A 358 2.38 -2.12 10.36
N GLY A 359 1.88 -1.18 9.54
CA GLY A 359 0.55 -0.62 9.54
C GLY A 359 0.49 0.84 9.95
N ASP A 360 -0.65 1.46 9.65
CA ASP A 360 -1.08 2.76 10.15
C ASP A 360 -1.51 2.69 11.63
N GLU A 361 -1.30 3.77 12.37
CA GLU A 361 -1.78 3.97 13.74
C GLU A 361 -1.41 2.83 14.70
N ASN A 362 -0.12 2.51 14.78
CA ASN A 362 0.43 1.62 15.80
C ASN A 362 0.45 2.31 17.17
N TYR A 363 0.13 1.61 18.25
CA TYR A 363 0.26 2.11 19.63
C TYR A 363 0.29 0.98 20.66
N LEU A 364 1.03 1.20 21.76
CA LEU A 364 1.00 0.35 22.94
C LEU A 364 -0.28 0.53 23.77
N SER A 365 -0.79 1.75 23.87
CA SER A 365 -2.05 2.08 24.53
C SER A 365 -2.54 3.44 24.06
N ARG A 366 -3.87 3.64 24.05
CA ARG A 366 -4.51 4.95 23.85
C ARG A 366 -4.55 5.82 25.11
N GLY A 367 -3.99 5.33 26.22
CA GLY A 367 -3.85 6.06 27.48
C GLY A 367 -5.09 6.08 28.36
N LYS A 368 -5.96 5.07 28.27
CA LYS A 368 -7.11 4.90 29.18
C LYS A 368 -6.72 4.28 30.51
N ALA A 369 -5.80 3.32 30.49
CA ALA A 369 -5.29 2.59 31.65
C ALA A 369 -3.79 2.31 31.49
N GLU A 370 -3.09 2.06 32.61
CA GLU A 370 -1.74 1.50 32.59
C GLU A 370 -1.81 0.01 32.27
N GLY A 371 -0.94 -0.46 31.39
CA GLY A 371 -0.83 -1.88 31.02
C GLY A 371 0.57 -2.42 31.32
N GLY A 372 0.74 -3.74 31.26
CA GLY A 372 2.01 -4.44 31.48
C GLY A 372 1.98 -5.51 32.58
N GLY A 373 0.85 -5.68 33.27
CA GLY A 373 0.68 -6.61 34.39
C GLY A 373 0.31 -8.04 34.00
N SER A 374 0.31 -8.41 32.71
CA SER A 374 0.08 -9.81 32.35
C SER A 374 1.27 -10.69 32.76
N PRO A 375 1.07 -11.93 33.23
CA PRO A 375 2.16 -12.76 33.76
C PRO A 375 3.36 -12.92 32.81
N GLU A 376 3.09 -13.07 31.51
CA GLU A 376 4.12 -13.15 30.47
C GLU A 376 4.89 -11.83 30.30
N THR A 377 4.22 -10.68 30.42
CA THR A 377 4.87 -9.36 30.32
C THR A 377 5.70 -9.08 31.57
N VAL A 378 5.22 -9.44 32.76
CA VAL A 378 6.00 -9.35 34.01
C VAL A 378 7.22 -10.29 33.98
N ALA A 379 7.08 -11.48 33.40
CA ALA A 379 8.22 -12.38 33.21
C ALA A 379 9.30 -11.75 32.31
N ALA A 380 8.92 -11.14 31.18
CA ALA A 380 9.83 -10.41 30.31
C ALA A 380 10.45 -9.19 31.00
N PHE A 381 9.66 -8.45 31.81
CA PHE A 381 10.16 -7.33 32.60
C PHE A 381 11.25 -7.76 33.58
N ARG A 382 11.06 -8.88 34.30
CA ARG A 382 12.09 -9.44 35.19
C ARG A 382 13.38 -9.80 34.44
N ALA A 383 13.29 -10.38 33.26
CA ALA A 383 14.46 -10.70 32.43
C ALA A 383 15.20 -9.43 31.97
N TRP A 384 14.45 -8.38 31.61
CA TRP A 384 15.01 -7.08 31.29
C TRP A 384 15.73 -6.45 32.49
N LEU A 385 15.13 -6.52 33.70
CA LEU A 385 15.75 -6.03 34.94
C LEU A 385 17.03 -6.79 35.29
N GLN A 386 17.05 -8.11 35.11
CA GLN A 386 18.26 -8.93 35.27
C GLN A 386 19.37 -8.47 34.32
N THR A 387 19.02 -8.14 33.08
CA THR A 387 19.99 -7.63 32.10
C THR A 387 20.52 -6.25 32.49
N LYS A 388 19.65 -5.36 32.98
CA LYS A 388 20.00 -3.99 33.40
C LYS A 388 20.86 -3.97 34.67
N TYR A 389 20.42 -4.63 35.74
CA TYR A 389 21.05 -4.54 37.07
C TYR A 389 22.06 -5.63 37.38
N LYS A 390 22.04 -6.75 36.63
CA LYS A 390 22.85 -7.97 36.83
C LYS A 390 22.57 -8.72 38.13
N THR A 391 22.37 -8.03 39.25
CA THR A 391 22.14 -8.61 40.59
C THR A 391 20.95 -7.94 41.27
N ILE A 392 20.26 -8.69 42.13
CA ILE A 392 19.13 -8.14 42.90
C ILE A 392 19.59 -7.08 43.91
N ALA A 393 20.83 -7.18 44.41
CA ALA A 393 21.40 -6.19 45.32
C ALA A 393 21.55 -4.81 44.66
N ALA A 394 22.03 -4.77 43.41
CA ALA A 394 22.14 -3.52 42.64
C ALA A 394 20.76 -2.91 42.32
N LEU A 395 19.78 -3.76 42.00
CA LEU A 395 18.39 -3.31 41.83
C LEU A 395 17.85 -2.73 43.13
N ASN A 396 17.93 -3.47 44.24
CA ASN A 396 17.44 -3.03 45.55
C ASN A 396 18.07 -1.73 46.02
N GLN A 397 19.37 -1.53 45.75
CA GLN A 397 20.05 -0.27 46.02
C GLN A 397 19.44 0.89 45.22
N THR A 398 19.12 0.68 43.94
CA THR A 398 18.58 1.72 43.05
C THR A 398 17.10 1.98 43.33
N TRP A 399 16.31 0.93 43.54
CA TRP A 399 14.87 0.99 43.81
C TRP A 399 14.55 1.34 45.26
N ALA A 400 15.54 1.35 46.15
CA ALA A 400 15.35 1.46 47.59
C ALA A 400 14.39 0.39 48.16
N SER A 401 14.46 -0.82 47.62
CA SER A 401 13.63 -1.99 47.95
C SER A 401 14.43 -3.11 48.64
N ASP A 402 13.76 -4.20 49.02
CA ASP A 402 14.34 -5.35 49.73
C ASP A 402 13.93 -6.70 49.12
N HIS A 403 13.70 -6.75 47.81
CA HIS A 403 13.32 -7.99 47.11
C HIS A 403 14.38 -9.07 47.31
N ALA A 404 13.95 -10.26 47.74
CA ALA A 404 14.85 -11.41 47.95
C ALA A 404 15.45 -11.96 46.64
N SER A 405 14.76 -11.76 45.51
CA SER A 405 15.21 -12.14 44.17
C SER A 405 14.41 -11.39 43.12
N PHE A 406 14.84 -11.41 41.85
CA PHE A 406 14.03 -10.87 40.75
C PHE A 406 12.67 -11.58 40.64
N ALA A 407 12.57 -12.86 41.04
CA ALA A 407 11.32 -13.60 40.98
C ALA A 407 10.25 -13.07 41.96
N ALA A 408 10.68 -12.38 43.02
CA ALA A 408 9.78 -11.75 44.01
C ALA A 408 9.05 -10.51 43.48
N ILE A 409 9.42 -10.00 42.29
CA ILE A 409 8.73 -8.91 41.60
C ILE A 409 7.55 -9.53 40.84
N THR A 410 6.37 -9.56 41.46
CA THR A 410 5.16 -10.17 40.88
C THR A 410 4.33 -9.21 40.04
N GLU A 411 4.50 -7.91 40.25
CA GLU A 411 3.81 -6.84 39.53
C GLU A 411 4.78 -5.67 39.31
N PRO A 412 4.59 -4.87 38.24
CA PRO A 412 5.25 -3.57 38.11
C PRO A 412 4.70 -2.56 39.13
N LEU A 413 5.45 -1.49 39.38
CA LEU A 413 4.94 -0.34 40.14
C LEU A 413 4.08 0.54 39.22
N TRP A 414 2.85 0.86 39.63
CA TRP A 414 1.93 1.72 38.88
C TRP A 414 2.13 3.21 39.21
N LEU A 415 1.63 4.12 38.36
CA LEU A 415 1.83 5.57 38.53
C LEU A 415 1.31 6.07 39.90
N ALA A 416 0.12 5.64 40.30
CA ALA A 416 -0.48 6.03 41.57
C ALA A 416 0.37 5.58 42.77
N GLU A 417 0.97 4.39 42.69
CA GLU A 417 1.86 3.86 43.73
C GLU A 417 3.23 4.54 43.71
N ALA A 418 3.74 4.84 42.51
CA ALA A 418 4.97 5.60 42.32
C ALA A 418 4.88 6.98 42.94
N ALA A 419 3.72 7.64 42.84
CA ALA A 419 3.48 8.94 43.47
C ALA A 419 3.51 8.91 45.01
N LEU A 420 3.34 7.74 45.63
CA LEU A 420 3.47 7.56 47.08
C LEU A 420 4.93 7.32 47.53
N GLN A 421 5.85 7.11 46.59
CA GLN A 421 7.27 6.90 46.91
C GLN A 421 7.97 8.22 47.25
N ASN A 422 8.89 8.16 48.21
CA ASN A 422 9.71 9.32 48.63
C ASN A 422 11.23 9.03 48.64
N ARG A 423 11.64 7.80 48.31
CA ARG A 423 13.07 7.40 48.26
C ARG A 423 13.57 7.14 46.86
N SER A 424 12.78 6.48 46.02
CA SER A 424 13.15 6.18 44.63
C SER A 424 11.90 6.01 43.78
N TYR A 425 11.95 6.52 42.56
CA TYR A 425 10.93 6.31 41.52
C TYR A 425 11.40 5.31 40.46
N ALA A 426 12.58 4.71 40.64
CA ALA A 426 13.26 3.91 39.62
C ALA A 426 12.41 2.73 39.11
N ALA A 427 11.66 2.06 40.00
CA ALA A 427 10.82 0.93 39.62
C ALA A 427 9.76 1.28 38.56
N TRP A 428 9.12 2.45 38.69
CA TRP A 428 8.13 2.91 37.72
C TRP A 428 8.79 3.35 36.41
N PHE A 429 9.91 4.08 36.49
CA PHE A 429 10.67 4.47 35.28
C PHE A 429 11.18 3.26 34.51
N ASP A 430 11.68 2.24 35.20
CA ASP A 430 12.13 0.99 34.61
C ASP A 430 11.00 0.25 33.90
N HIS A 431 9.81 0.20 34.51
CA HIS A 431 8.64 -0.38 33.86
C HIS A 431 8.27 0.39 32.58
N ARG A 432 8.28 1.73 32.63
CA ARG A 432 7.99 2.56 31.45
C ARG A 432 9.01 2.40 30.33
N GLU A 433 10.29 2.39 30.68
CA GLU A 433 11.39 2.16 29.72
C GLU A 433 11.33 0.77 29.10
N PHE A 434 11.04 -0.26 29.92
CA PHE A 434 10.84 -1.62 29.47
C PHE A 434 9.70 -1.70 28.45
N LEU A 435 8.54 -1.10 28.74
CA LEU A 435 7.38 -1.18 27.84
C LEU A 435 7.62 -0.51 26.48
N ASP A 436 8.28 0.66 26.44
CA ASP A 436 8.64 1.32 25.19
C ASP A 436 9.69 0.49 24.40
N THR A 437 10.61 -0.17 25.12
CA THR A 437 11.60 -1.08 24.52
C THR A 437 10.90 -2.32 23.94
N ALA A 438 10.02 -2.98 24.70
CA ALA A 438 9.28 -4.16 24.27
C ALA A 438 8.35 -3.86 23.08
N PHE A 439 7.76 -2.66 23.02
CA PHE A 439 6.99 -2.23 21.86
C PHE A 439 7.87 -2.09 20.61
N THR A 440 9.08 -1.54 20.75
CA THR A 440 10.07 -1.47 19.67
C THR A 440 10.51 -2.88 19.23
N ASP A 441 10.86 -3.74 20.19
CA ASP A 441 11.29 -5.12 19.94
C ASP A 441 10.21 -5.93 19.22
N LEU A 442 8.93 -5.72 19.55
CA LEU A 442 7.83 -6.36 18.82
C LEU A 442 7.81 -5.94 17.34
N HIS A 443 8.01 -4.65 17.03
CA HIS A 443 8.08 -4.21 15.63
C HIS A 443 9.30 -4.80 14.92
N GLU A 444 10.45 -4.88 15.58
CA GLU A 444 11.64 -5.51 15.01
C GLU A 444 11.46 -7.01 14.76
N GLN A 445 10.78 -7.72 15.67
CA GLN A 445 10.42 -9.14 15.48
C GLN A 445 9.46 -9.33 14.30
N LEU A 446 8.45 -8.47 14.16
CA LEU A 446 7.52 -8.50 13.02
C LEU A 446 8.24 -8.15 11.70
N ALA A 447 9.18 -7.20 11.72
CA ALA A 447 10.04 -6.92 10.58
C ALA A 447 10.95 -8.11 10.22
N GLY A 448 11.40 -8.88 11.22
CA GLY A 448 12.12 -10.14 11.04
C GLY A 448 11.34 -11.14 10.18
N ILE A 449 10.04 -11.31 10.45
CA ILE A 449 9.16 -12.20 9.64
C ILE A 449 9.18 -11.80 8.16
N ILE A 450 9.14 -10.51 7.86
CA ILE A 450 9.18 -10.02 6.48
C ILE A 450 10.55 -10.30 5.85
N ARG A 451 11.63 -10.05 6.60
CA ARG A 451 13.01 -10.22 6.11
C ARG A 451 13.40 -11.69 5.94
N ASP A 452 12.77 -12.61 6.67
CA ASP A 452 12.90 -14.06 6.46
C ASP A 452 12.37 -14.47 5.07
N GLU A 453 11.25 -13.88 4.62
CA GLU A 453 10.66 -14.13 3.29
C GLU A 453 11.32 -13.29 2.18
N HIS A 454 11.66 -12.04 2.47
CA HIS A 454 12.26 -11.08 1.54
C HIS A 454 13.53 -10.47 2.15
N PRO A 455 14.69 -11.15 2.01
CA PRO A 455 15.95 -10.67 2.52
C PRO A 455 16.30 -9.27 2.00
N GLY A 456 16.66 -8.36 2.91
CA GLY A 456 16.99 -6.98 2.58
C GLY A 456 15.79 -6.02 2.43
N ALA A 457 14.56 -6.50 2.65
CA ALA A 457 13.37 -5.64 2.67
C ALA A 457 13.50 -4.52 3.71
N LYS A 458 13.12 -3.30 3.30
CA LYS A 458 12.89 -2.18 4.20
C LYS A 458 11.52 -2.34 4.86
N VAL A 459 11.47 -2.14 6.17
CA VAL A 459 10.24 -2.33 6.94
C VAL A 459 10.08 -1.20 7.93
N GLY A 460 8.86 -0.74 8.18
CA GLY A 460 8.63 0.18 9.29
C GLY A 460 7.17 0.41 9.58
N TRP A 461 6.79 1.64 9.88
CA TRP A 461 5.47 1.99 10.40
C TRP A 461 5.00 3.33 9.85
N ASP A 462 3.68 3.52 9.81
CA ASP A 462 3.06 4.76 9.40
C ASP A 462 1.98 5.24 10.38
N GLY A 463 1.68 6.53 10.29
CA GLY A 463 0.70 7.28 11.05
C GLY A 463 0.53 6.93 12.54
N PRO A 464 1.58 6.93 13.38
CA PRO A 464 1.39 6.92 14.83
C PRO A 464 0.46 8.08 15.25
N LEU A 465 -0.39 7.78 16.24
CA LEU A 465 -1.37 8.71 16.77
C LEU A 465 -0.71 9.74 17.71
N ARG A 466 -1.46 10.23 18.69
CA ARG A 466 -0.95 11.20 19.65
C ARG A 466 0.23 10.62 20.44
N TYR A 467 1.35 11.35 20.44
CA TYR A 467 2.49 11.02 21.30
C TYR A 467 2.22 11.39 22.77
N HIS A 468 2.12 10.37 23.62
CA HIS A 468 1.99 10.45 25.08
C HIS A 468 2.79 9.32 25.74
N TRP A 469 3.01 9.41 27.06
CA TRP A 469 3.85 8.52 27.86
C TRP A 469 3.45 7.02 27.87
N GLN A 470 2.29 6.65 27.33
CA GLN A 470 1.80 5.25 27.24
C GLN A 470 1.73 4.74 25.80
N ALA A 471 2.09 5.56 24.80
CA ALA A 471 1.93 5.23 23.39
C ALA A 471 2.96 4.22 22.88
N GLY A 472 4.10 4.06 23.58
CA GLY A 472 5.22 3.21 23.15
C GLY A 472 6.22 3.90 22.22
N TYR A 473 6.01 5.19 21.91
CA TYR A 473 6.79 5.91 20.90
C TYR A 473 8.09 6.50 21.48
N ASP A 474 9.08 5.66 21.74
CA ASP A 474 10.46 6.15 21.86
C ASP A 474 11.08 6.26 20.46
N PHE A 475 10.95 7.43 19.82
CA PHE A 475 11.37 7.61 18.43
C PHE A 475 12.86 7.32 18.18
N TRP A 476 13.73 7.48 19.18
CA TRP A 476 15.15 7.15 19.04
C TRP A 476 15.39 5.64 18.92
N LYS A 477 14.69 4.84 19.73
CA LYS A 477 14.74 3.37 19.65
C LYS A 477 13.96 2.87 18.42
N TRP A 478 12.75 3.38 18.24
CA TRP A 478 11.78 2.86 17.28
C TRP A 478 12.16 3.09 15.81
N THR A 479 12.91 4.16 15.50
CA THR A 479 13.37 4.43 14.11
C THR A 479 14.71 3.76 13.78
N ARG A 480 15.37 3.10 14.74
CA ARG A 480 16.76 2.63 14.59
C ARG A 480 16.91 1.52 13.54
N ASN A 481 16.00 0.55 13.53
CA ASN A 481 16.09 -0.65 12.68
C ASN A 481 14.87 -0.81 11.74
N LEU A 482 14.12 0.27 11.55
CA LEU A 482 12.91 0.33 10.75
C LEU A 482 13.04 1.46 9.71
N GLU A 483 13.10 1.11 8.43
CA GLU A 483 13.43 1.98 7.30
C GLU A 483 12.22 2.54 6.54
N LEU A 484 11.03 2.47 7.12
CA LEU A 484 9.86 3.26 6.75
C LEU A 484 9.37 4.00 7.99
N ASN A 485 9.39 5.33 7.98
CA ASN A 485 8.96 6.15 9.12
C ASN A 485 8.07 7.27 8.64
N GLN A 486 6.79 7.16 8.94
CA GLN A 486 5.79 8.09 8.46
C GLN A 486 4.89 8.55 9.60
N VAL A 487 4.55 9.84 9.62
CA VAL A 487 3.77 10.46 10.69
C VAL A 487 2.64 11.34 10.13
N TYR A 488 1.87 12.00 11.00
CA TYR A 488 0.90 13.02 10.56
C TYR A 488 1.49 14.43 10.64
N SER A 489 1.23 15.27 9.64
CA SER A 489 1.64 16.69 9.68
C SER A 489 0.97 17.49 10.79
N SER A 490 -0.16 17.01 11.31
CA SER A 490 -0.85 17.53 12.49
C SER A 490 -0.10 17.26 13.81
N HIS A 491 1.00 16.50 13.76
CA HIS A 491 1.87 16.15 14.88
C HIS A 491 3.32 16.61 14.62
N PRO A 492 3.58 17.93 14.59
CA PRO A 492 4.84 18.50 14.10
C PRO A 492 6.09 18.00 14.83
N LEU A 493 5.99 17.72 16.14
CA LEU A 493 7.08 17.14 16.93
C LEU A 493 7.53 15.78 16.39
N GLN A 494 6.59 14.92 15.99
CA GLN A 494 6.91 13.58 15.52
C GLN A 494 7.69 13.64 14.21
N GLY A 495 7.31 14.53 13.28
CA GLY A 495 8.05 14.76 12.04
C GLY A 495 9.48 15.25 12.29
N ASP A 496 9.66 16.15 13.26
CA ASP A 496 10.99 16.65 13.63
C ASP A 496 11.87 15.59 14.31
N LEU A 497 11.28 14.68 15.11
CA LEU A 497 11.97 13.54 15.70
C LEU A 497 12.36 12.51 14.63
N VAL A 498 11.44 12.15 13.73
CA VAL A 498 11.73 11.26 12.58
C VAL A 498 12.83 11.84 11.71
N ARG A 499 12.79 13.13 11.39
CA ARG A 499 13.87 13.81 10.65
C ARG A 499 15.23 13.62 11.35
N SER A 500 15.26 13.80 12.66
CA SER A 500 16.51 13.83 13.43
C SER A 500 17.09 12.43 13.67
N PHE A 501 16.26 11.39 13.77
CA PHE A 501 16.69 10.04 14.18
C PHE A 501 16.69 9.00 13.07
N ALA A 502 15.86 9.16 12.03
CA ALA A 502 15.79 8.17 10.96
C ALA A 502 17.12 8.11 10.17
N LYS A 503 17.54 6.88 9.85
CA LYS A 503 18.78 6.62 9.11
C LYS A 503 18.70 7.08 7.64
N PRO A 504 19.85 7.37 7.00
CA PRO A 504 19.90 7.59 5.56
C PRO A 504 19.28 6.43 4.77
N GLY A 505 18.54 6.76 3.71
CA GLY A 505 17.87 5.76 2.86
C GLY A 505 16.55 5.21 3.44
N THR A 506 16.06 5.71 4.57
CA THR A 506 14.70 5.44 5.05
C THR A 506 13.66 6.13 4.15
N LEU A 507 12.54 5.45 3.88
CA LEU A 507 11.35 6.07 3.29
C LEU A 507 10.61 6.86 4.38
N ARG A 508 10.56 8.18 4.24
CA ARG A 508 10.00 9.10 5.24
C ARG A 508 9.01 10.04 4.60
N GLY A 509 7.90 10.28 5.29
CA GLY A 509 6.87 11.21 4.83
C GLY A 509 5.90 11.60 5.93
N GLU A 510 4.92 12.41 5.58
CA GLU A 510 3.82 12.75 6.46
C GLU A 510 2.46 12.69 5.72
N TRP A 511 1.41 12.25 6.43
CA TRP A 511 0.01 12.33 6.00
C TRP A 511 -0.44 13.79 6.11
N GLY A 512 -0.72 14.42 4.97
CA GLY A 512 -0.85 15.87 4.89
C GLY A 512 -2.25 16.41 4.60
N ASN A 513 -3.14 15.64 4.00
CA ASN A 513 -4.34 16.18 3.35
C ASN A 513 -5.36 16.84 4.30
N ASN A 514 -5.49 16.38 5.55
CA ASN A 514 -6.36 17.03 6.54
C ASN A 514 -5.77 18.35 7.08
N VAL A 515 -4.45 18.53 7.00
CA VAL A 515 -3.78 19.80 7.38
C VAL A 515 -3.72 20.77 6.22
N ALA A 516 -3.64 20.24 5.00
CA ALA A 516 -3.59 21.03 3.78
C ALA A 516 -4.87 21.85 3.58
N ASP A 517 -6.04 21.25 3.80
CA ASP A 517 -7.41 21.80 3.89
C ASP A 517 -7.94 22.78 2.80
N ASN A 518 -7.08 23.61 2.20
CA ASN A 518 -7.35 24.64 1.20
C ASN A 518 -6.23 24.70 0.13
N GLU A 519 -6.32 25.63 -0.82
CA GLU A 519 -5.33 25.77 -1.90
C GLU A 519 -3.91 26.00 -1.38
N GLU A 520 -3.72 26.97 -0.49
CA GLU A 520 -2.40 27.34 0.02
C GLU A 520 -1.75 26.15 0.74
N GLY A 521 -2.53 25.41 1.53
CA GLY A 521 -2.00 24.25 2.25
C GLY A 521 -1.72 23.05 1.33
N PHE A 522 -2.57 22.75 0.34
CA PHE A 522 -2.26 21.70 -0.65
C PHE A 522 -1.04 22.06 -1.51
N ARG A 523 -0.87 23.34 -1.83
CA ARG A 523 0.33 23.83 -2.51
C ARG A 523 1.58 23.76 -1.62
N ALA A 524 1.46 23.99 -0.32
CA ALA A 524 2.60 24.02 0.59
C ALA A 524 3.01 22.64 1.16
N ILE A 525 2.09 21.67 1.25
CA ILE A 525 2.30 20.47 2.09
C ILE A 525 3.47 19.59 1.62
N ALA A 526 3.64 19.45 0.31
CA ALA A 526 4.74 18.65 -0.23
C ALA A 526 6.09 19.34 -0.04
N TRP A 527 6.14 20.66 -0.25
CA TRP A 527 7.31 21.49 0.08
C TRP A 527 7.66 21.45 1.56
N PHE A 528 6.66 21.49 2.43
CA PHE A 528 6.85 21.35 3.88
C PHE A 528 7.51 20.02 4.24
N ASN A 529 7.07 18.92 3.63
CA ASN A 529 7.69 17.60 3.79
C ASN A 529 9.13 17.59 3.29
N LEU A 530 9.38 18.09 2.08
CA LEU A 530 10.71 18.18 1.48
C LEU A 530 11.69 19.02 2.33
N PHE A 531 11.27 20.20 2.80
CA PHE A 531 12.10 21.06 3.65
C PHE A 531 12.31 20.50 5.06
N ARG A 532 11.55 19.48 5.47
CA ARG A 532 11.83 18.65 6.65
C ARG A 532 12.73 17.46 6.36
N GLN A 533 13.27 17.35 5.15
CA GLN A 533 14.07 16.22 4.64
C GLN A 533 13.31 14.89 4.59
N HIS A 534 11.97 14.92 4.56
CA HIS A 534 11.22 13.75 4.12
C HIS A 534 11.41 13.58 2.61
N ASN A 535 11.45 12.33 2.14
CA ASN A 535 11.56 11.99 0.70
C ASN A 535 10.21 11.58 0.12
N SER A 536 9.11 11.84 0.85
CA SER A 536 7.77 11.62 0.33
C SER A 536 6.68 12.47 0.99
N CYS A 537 5.57 12.67 0.28
CA CYS A 537 4.33 13.29 0.77
C CYS A 537 3.15 12.32 0.56
N TRP A 538 2.29 12.17 1.59
CA TRP A 538 1.30 11.09 1.63
C TRP A 538 -0.13 11.66 1.75
N TRP A 539 -1.08 11.09 0.99
CA TRP A 539 -2.50 11.48 1.00
C TRP A 539 -3.41 10.28 1.31
N TRP A 540 -4.16 10.37 2.41
CA TRP A 540 -5.29 9.50 2.71
C TRP A 540 -6.61 10.14 2.25
N THR A 541 -7.28 9.68 1.19
CA THR A 541 -7.13 8.44 0.40
C THR A 541 -7.34 8.74 -1.09
N SER A 542 -6.99 7.82 -1.99
CA SER A 542 -7.23 7.99 -3.43
C SER A 542 -8.71 7.92 -3.83
N TRP A 543 -9.57 7.24 -3.06
CA TRP A 543 -10.98 7.08 -3.40
C TRP A 543 -11.89 6.75 -2.20
N GLY A 544 -13.17 7.09 -2.33
CA GLY A 544 -14.27 6.50 -1.53
C GLY A 544 -14.57 7.16 -0.19
N CYS A 545 -13.94 8.27 0.15
CA CYS A 545 -14.14 9.04 1.39
C CYS A 545 -14.14 10.56 1.09
N ASP A 546 -14.32 11.38 2.12
CA ASP A 546 -14.16 12.84 2.01
C ASP A 546 -12.67 13.21 1.80
N TYR A 547 -12.40 14.40 1.24
CA TYR A 547 -11.03 14.91 0.96
C TYR A 547 -10.19 14.00 0.03
N ILE A 548 -10.77 13.62 -1.10
CA ILE A 548 -10.13 12.76 -2.11
C ILE A 548 -9.75 13.55 -3.38
N PRO A 549 -8.76 13.08 -4.16
CA PRO A 549 -8.27 13.78 -5.36
C PRO A 549 -9.21 13.73 -6.57
N PHE A 550 -10.31 12.98 -6.52
CA PHE A 550 -11.22 12.82 -7.65
C PHE A 550 -12.68 12.97 -7.23
N ASN A 551 -13.47 13.57 -8.11
CA ASN A 551 -14.93 13.61 -8.00
C ASN A 551 -15.53 12.22 -8.32
N PRO A 552 -16.81 11.96 -7.97
CA PRO A 552 -17.46 10.68 -8.25
C PRO A 552 -17.48 10.26 -9.74
N ASP A 553 -17.34 11.20 -10.68
CA ASP A 553 -17.26 10.96 -12.12
C ASP A 553 -15.82 10.66 -12.62
N GLY A 554 -14.83 10.67 -11.73
CA GLY A 554 -13.42 10.44 -12.03
C GLY A 554 -12.65 11.67 -12.50
N SER A 555 -13.29 12.84 -12.63
CA SER A 555 -12.59 14.10 -12.87
C SER A 555 -11.74 14.48 -11.65
N PRO A 556 -10.57 15.12 -11.81
CA PRO A 556 -9.82 15.67 -10.69
C PRO A 556 -10.68 16.62 -9.86
N SER A 557 -10.64 16.48 -8.54
CA SER A 557 -11.19 17.49 -7.64
C SER A 557 -10.24 18.69 -7.59
N THR A 558 -10.71 19.83 -7.10
CA THR A 558 -9.86 21.01 -6.92
C THR A 558 -8.67 20.72 -5.99
N TYR A 559 -8.87 19.92 -4.94
CA TYR A 559 -7.78 19.43 -4.08
C TYR A 559 -6.75 18.61 -4.88
N GLY A 560 -7.24 17.73 -5.76
CA GLY A 560 -6.41 16.90 -6.62
C GLY A 560 -5.56 17.75 -7.56
N GLU A 561 -6.15 18.77 -8.19
CA GLU A 561 -5.43 19.71 -9.06
C GLU A 561 -4.28 20.39 -8.32
N TRP A 562 -4.54 20.98 -7.15
CA TRP A 562 -3.50 21.65 -6.35
C TRP A 562 -2.36 20.72 -5.96
N TYR A 563 -2.68 19.53 -5.45
CA TYR A 563 -1.66 18.57 -5.01
C TYR A 563 -0.81 18.03 -6.16
N PHE A 564 -1.44 17.68 -7.29
CA PHE A 564 -0.74 17.06 -8.42
C PHE A 564 0.04 18.08 -9.24
N ASP A 565 -0.33 19.36 -9.24
CA ASP A 565 0.50 20.41 -9.81
C ASP A 565 1.82 20.55 -9.05
N GLU A 566 1.79 20.55 -7.72
CA GLU A 566 3.03 20.54 -6.91
C GLU A 566 3.83 19.25 -7.10
N ALA A 567 3.15 18.10 -7.25
CA ALA A 567 3.81 16.84 -7.53
C ALA A 567 4.60 16.90 -8.84
N ARG A 568 4.04 17.54 -9.87
CA ARG A 568 4.72 17.74 -11.15
C ARG A 568 5.94 18.64 -11.02
N GLU A 569 5.83 19.73 -10.27
CA GLU A 569 6.96 20.64 -10.02
C GLU A 569 8.08 19.95 -9.26
N LEU A 570 7.78 19.34 -8.11
CA LEU A 570 8.79 18.70 -7.26
C LEU A 570 9.48 17.52 -7.95
N ARG A 571 8.74 16.78 -8.79
CA ARG A 571 9.30 15.64 -9.56
C ARG A 571 10.00 16.07 -10.86
N ALA A 572 9.99 17.34 -11.24
CA ALA A 572 10.77 17.84 -12.37
C ALA A 572 12.29 17.92 -12.10
N GLY A 573 12.74 17.45 -10.92
CA GLY A 573 14.14 17.33 -10.52
C GLY A 573 14.53 18.21 -9.32
N ILE A 574 13.73 19.20 -8.96
CA ILE A 574 13.99 20.07 -7.81
C ILE A 574 13.89 19.32 -6.47
N GLY A 575 12.95 18.36 -6.36
CA GLY A 575 12.81 17.48 -5.20
C GLY A 575 14.08 16.68 -4.96
N LYS A 576 14.56 15.98 -5.99
CA LYS A 576 15.86 15.30 -5.98
C LYS A 576 17.00 16.24 -5.60
N LEU A 577 17.12 17.40 -6.24
CA LEU A 577 18.19 18.36 -5.97
C LEU A 577 18.22 18.76 -4.49
N LEU A 578 17.07 19.08 -3.89
CA LEU A 578 16.97 19.49 -2.50
C LEU A 578 17.19 18.33 -1.51
N LEU A 579 16.79 17.10 -1.86
CA LEU A 579 17.09 15.92 -1.04
C LEU A 579 18.59 15.60 -0.95
N HIS A 580 19.34 15.91 -2.01
CA HIS A 580 20.80 15.78 -2.01
C HIS A 580 21.52 16.95 -1.30
N ALA A 581 20.81 18.02 -0.92
CA ALA A 581 21.40 19.10 -0.16
C ALA A 581 21.68 18.69 1.30
N LYS A 582 22.80 19.17 1.84
CA LYS A 582 23.10 19.04 3.27
C LYS A 582 22.28 20.09 4.04
N ARG A 583 21.42 19.64 4.95
CA ARG A 583 20.74 20.55 5.89
C ARG A 583 21.76 21.22 6.80
N ASP A 584 21.64 22.53 6.91
CA ASP A 584 22.24 23.30 7.99
C ASP A 584 21.34 23.18 9.23
N ASP A 585 21.85 22.64 10.32
CA ASP A 585 21.18 22.57 11.62
C ASP A 585 21.52 23.77 12.51
N SER A 586 22.21 24.78 11.95
CA SER A 586 22.69 25.98 12.63
C SER A 586 23.61 25.70 13.83
N GLY A 587 24.09 24.46 13.99
CA GLY A 587 24.78 24.01 15.19
C GLY A 587 23.89 24.02 16.44
N VAL A 588 22.55 24.01 16.30
CA VAL A 588 21.63 23.96 17.44
C VAL A 588 21.14 22.53 17.65
N SER A 589 21.37 22.00 18.84
CA SER A 589 20.85 20.71 19.27
C SER A 589 19.81 20.91 20.36
N ILE A 590 18.68 20.20 20.27
CA ILE A 590 17.67 20.16 21.33
C ILE A 590 17.71 18.77 21.96
N LEU A 591 17.91 18.69 23.26
CA LEU A 591 17.88 17.42 23.96
C LEU A 591 16.47 16.81 23.95
N TYR A 592 16.38 15.58 23.44
CA TYR A 592 15.24 14.70 23.56
C TYR A 592 15.54 13.61 24.60
N SER A 593 14.57 13.36 25.47
CA SER A 593 14.70 12.38 26.55
C SER A 593 13.35 11.78 26.84
N GLN A 594 13.17 10.51 26.46
CA GLN A 594 11.96 9.76 26.77
C GLN A 594 11.74 9.65 28.29
N ALA A 595 12.82 9.61 29.07
CA ALA A 595 12.74 9.60 30.53
C ALA A 595 12.14 10.91 31.08
N ASP A 596 12.49 12.07 30.51
CA ASP A 596 11.89 13.35 30.93
C ASP A 596 10.39 13.42 30.60
N HIS A 597 9.93 12.71 29.56
CA HIS A 597 8.50 12.56 29.27
C HIS A 597 7.78 11.78 30.39
N PHE A 598 8.41 10.72 30.93
CA PHE A 598 7.88 10.01 32.09
C PHE A 598 7.94 10.86 33.35
N ALA A 599 9.05 11.57 33.59
CA ALA A 599 9.20 12.48 34.72
C ALA A 599 8.15 13.59 34.71
N ALA A 600 7.81 14.12 33.53
CA ALA A 600 6.73 15.10 33.35
C ALA A 600 5.38 14.56 33.83
N ARG A 601 5.05 13.29 33.50
CA ARG A 601 3.82 12.67 33.95
C ARG A 601 3.81 12.41 35.45
N LEU A 602 4.89 11.83 36.00
CA LEU A 602 4.99 11.57 37.44
C LEU A 602 4.95 12.88 38.24
N SER A 603 5.64 13.91 37.77
CA SER A 603 5.64 15.23 38.42
C SER A 603 4.23 15.83 38.47
N GLN A 604 3.41 15.64 37.42
CA GLN A 604 2.02 16.06 37.41
C GLN A 604 1.17 15.32 38.46
N GLU A 605 1.46 14.04 38.70
CA GLU A 605 0.79 13.22 39.71
C GLU A 605 1.17 13.65 41.13
N LEU A 606 2.46 13.95 41.36
CA LEU A 606 3.00 14.42 42.64
C LEU A 606 2.49 15.83 43.00
N ASP A 607 2.55 16.75 42.05
CA ASP A 607 2.03 18.11 42.19
C ASP A 607 1.45 18.57 40.85
N ALA A 608 0.13 18.79 40.83
CA ALA A 608 -0.55 19.29 39.66
C ALA A 608 0.02 20.63 39.15
N LYS A 609 0.76 21.40 39.96
CA LYS A 609 1.39 22.67 39.57
C LYS A 609 2.83 22.52 39.08
N ALA A 610 3.43 21.33 39.15
CA ALA A 610 4.81 21.10 38.76
C ALA A 610 5.08 21.55 37.31
N PRO A 611 6.09 22.39 37.04
CA PRO A 611 6.35 22.90 35.69
C PRO A 611 6.76 21.79 34.70
N GLN A 612 7.35 20.69 35.18
CA GLN A 612 7.81 19.54 34.40
C GLN A 612 6.69 18.92 33.55
N ARG A 613 5.43 19.00 33.99
CA ARG A 613 4.26 18.53 33.21
C ARG A 613 4.15 19.16 31.82
N PHE A 614 4.81 20.31 31.60
CA PHE A 614 4.87 21.01 30.33
C PHE A 614 6.05 20.59 29.44
N TRP A 615 6.81 19.53 29.76
CA TRP A 615 7.98 19.07 29.00
C TRP A 615 7.73 19.02 27.49
N LYS A 616 6.69 18.30 27.05
CA LYS A 616 6.36 18.19 25.62
C LYS A 616 6.09 19.55 24.98
N ARG A 617 5.33 20.42 25.66
CA ARG A 617 5.04 21.78 25.19
C ARG A 617 6.30 22.63 25.16
N ASN A 618 7.22 22.47 26.12
CA ASN A 618 8.48 23.19 26.18
C ASN A 618 9.43 22.75 25.06
N LEU A 619 9.50 21.45 24.78
CA LEU A 619 10.23 20.86 23.64
C LEU A 619 9.72 21.44 22.31
N GLU A 620 8.40 21.39 22.08
CA GLU A 620 7.76 21.95 20.88
C GLU A 620 7.94 23.47 20.76
N SER A 621 7.84 24.19 21.88
CA SER A 621 8.00 25.66 21.89
C SER A 621 9.45 26.06 21.63
N SER A 622 10.43 25.28 22.11
CA SER A 622 11.85 25.51 21.82
C SER A 622 12.12 25.40 20.33
N ALA A 623 11.65 24.32 19.69
CA ALA A 623 11.75 24.14 18.25
C ALA A 623 11.10 25.28 17.45
N LYS A 624 9.91 25.74 17.87
CA LYS A 624 9.21 26.88 17.24
C LYS A 624 9.98 28.19 17.40
N PHE A 625 10.50 28.47 18.59
CA PHE A 625 11.27 29.69 18.87
C PHE A 625 12.56 29.74 18.05
N ILE A 626 13.29 28.62 17.95
CA ILE A 626 14.50 28.51 17.12
C ILE A 626 14.19 28.83 15.65
N ARG A 627 13.10 28.28 15.10
CA ARG A 627 12.66 28.59 13.72
C ARG A 627 12.24 30.05 13.54
N GLN A 628 11.55 30.63 14.51
CA GLN A 628 11.17 32.05 14.48
C GLN A 628 12.39 32.97 14.49
N ALA A 629 13.49 32.55 15.10
CA ALA A 629 14.77 33.24 15.05
C ALA A 629 15.54 33.03 13.72
N GLY A 630 14.96 32.33 12.74
CA GLY A 630 15.60 32.03 11.46
C GLY A 630 16.64 30.91 11.51
N LEU A 631 16.70 30.16 12.62
CA LEU A 631 17.67 29.08 12.82
C LEU A 631 17.02 27.70 12.58
N GLN A 632 17.87 26.71 12.34
CA GLN A 632 17.50 25.30 12.27
C GLN A 632 18.03 24.55 13.49
N PHE A 633 17.66 23.26 13.63
CA PHE A 633 18.11 22.42 14.72
C PHE A 633 18.03 20.94 14.37
N ARG A 634 18.70 20.12 15.19
CA ARG A 634 18.49 18.67 15.30
C ARG A 634 18.09 18.27 16.71
N TYR A 635 17.30 17.21 16.86
CA TYR A 635 17.15 16.56 18.15
C TYR A 635 18.35 15.64 18.42
N LEU A 636 18.75 15.58 19.67
CA LEU A 636 19.78 14.67 20.17
C LEU A 636 19.14 13.83 21.28
N ASP A 637 19.16 12.50 21.16
CA ASP A 637 18.74 11.64 22.27
C ASP A 637 19.76 11.71 23.42
N ARG A 638 19.30 11.63 24.67
CA ARG A 638 20.18 11.68 25.85
C ARG A 638 21.32 10.68 25.82
N THR A 639 21.15 9.50 25.20
CA THR A 639 22.21 8.50 25.11
C THR A 639 23.35 8.93 24.16
N GLN A 640 23.07 9.84 23.23
CA GLN A 640 24.07 10.37 22.31
C GLN A 640 25.00 11.41 22.96
N LEU A 641 24.59 12.05 24.07
CA LEU A 641 25.45 12.99 24.80
C LEU A 641 26.80 12.36 25.18
N THR A 642 26.77 11.10 25.61
CA THR A 642 27.99 10.37 26.01
C THR A 642 28.57 9.51 24.89
N ALA A 643 27.74 8.98 23.99
CA ALA A 643 28.21 8.11 22.89
C ALA A 643 28.84 8.90 21.73
N ASP A 644 28.19 9.98 21.30
CA ASP A 644 28.57 10.77 20.13
C ASP A 644 29.20 12.12 20.53
N GLY A 645 28.95 12.57 21.77
CA GLY A 645 29.37 13.87 22.26
C GLY A 645 28.57 15.02 21.64
N LEU A 646 29.11 16.24 21.80
CA LEU A 646 28.49 17.49 21.32
C LEU A 646 29.21 18.09 20.11
N ALA A 647 30.00 17.30 19.37
CA ALA A 647 30.71 17.79 18.20
C ALA A 647 29.76 18.44 17.18
N GLY A 648 30.11 19.66 16.74
CA GLY A 648 29.28 20.46 15.84
C GLY A 648 28.11 21.22 16.51
N THR A 649 27.81 20.94 17.78
CA THR A 649 26.80 21.69 18.55
C THR A 649 27.42 22.97 19.11
N LYS A 650 26.87 24.12 18.72
CA LYS A 650 27.17 25.46 19.26
C LYS A 650 26.22 25.87 20.39
N LEU A 651 24.97 25.41 20.33
CA LEU A 651 23.95 25.65 21.35
C LEU A 651 23.23 24.33 21.64
N LEU A 652 23.28 23.88 22.89
CA LEU A 652 22.44 22.80 23.40
C LEU A 652 21.28 23.39 24.19
N VAL A 653 20.06 23.09 23.78
CA VAL A 653 18.84 23.42 24.53
C VAL A 653 18.43 22.22 25.36
N LEU A 654 18.11 22.45 26.63
CA LEU A 654 17.73 21.44 27.62
C LEU A 654 16.27 21.65 28.10
N PRO A 655 15.25 21.26 27.32
CA PRO A 655 13.85 21.51 27.66
C PRO A 655 13.42 20.69 28.87
N LEU A 656 13.37 21.31 30.06
CA LEU A 656 12.99 20.67 31.32
C LEU A 656 13.72 19.33 31.56
N ALA A 657 15.02 19.28 31.27
CA ALA A 657 15.85 18.09 31.43
C ALA A 657 16.11 17.81 32.92
N VAL A 658 15.40 16.82 33.48
CA VAL A 658 15.48 16.43 34.90
C VAL A 658 16.00 15.00 35.09
N CYS A 659 16.14 14.22 34.01
CA CYS A 659 16.62 12.85 34.00
C CYS A 659 17.98 12.70 33.30
N LEU A 660 18.99 13.42 33.78
CA LEU A 660 20.38 13.31 33.33
C LEU A 660 21.21 12.46 34.30
N SER A 661 22.07 11.58 33.77
CA SER A 661 23.10 10.91 34.57
C SER A 661 24.30 11.82 34.81
N ASP A 662 25.12 11.52 35.83
CA ASP A 662 26.36 12.26 36.10
C ASP A 662 27.28 12.31 34.87
N GLN A 663 27.36 11.23 34.10
CA GLN A 663 28.13 11.19 32.85
C GLN A 663 27.56 12.12 31.78
N GLN A 664 26.22 12.20 31.67
CA GLN A 664 25.56 13.13 30.74
C GLN A 664 25.76 14.59 31.18
N VAL A 665 25.76 14.86 32.49
CA VAL A 665 26.07 16.19 33.05
C VAL A 665 27.51 16.58 32.76
N VAL A 666 28.47 15.66 32.90
CA VAL A 666 29.89 15.92 32.57
C VAL A 666 30.11 16.11 31.06
N ALA A 667 29.30 15.49 30.22
CA ALA A 667 29.39 15.62 28.77
C ALA A 667 28.85 16.96 28.23
N ILE A 668 28.01 17.65 29.01
CA ILE A 668 27.45 18.98 28.72
C ILE A 668 28.40 20.05 29.23
#